data_AF-A0A0B6TGM6-F1
#
_entry.id   AF-A0A0B6TGM6-F1
#
_cell.length_a   1.000
_cell.length_b   1.000
_cell.length_c   1.000
_cell.angle_alpha   90.00
_cell.angle_beta   90.00
_cell.angle_gamma   90.00
#
_symmetry.space_group_name_H-M   'P 1'
#
loop_
_entity.id
_entity.type
_entity.pdbx_description
1 polymer ?
#
loop_
_entity_poly.entity_id
_entity_poly.type
_entity_poly.pdbx_seq_one_letter_code
_entity_poly.pdbx_strand_id
1 'polypeptide(L)'
;MKTSTARAFRWLALLLLILGIGAMSFGAATAPASPTATAPENVDSTRVAEILEQRPDDDDGGAAIVLFTGDGPLDPGALGAKAAELGGPLIPNEDLSAALVPVTVESEGLSDNADRVAQLRSDAAAGLPAGVTAQVTGPAAIQADLAGVFEGANFLLLAVTGAIVAVLLIITYRSPVLWLIPLLVIGVADRLAAISFTWVLDALGASWNESTSGILSVLVFGAGTNYALLLISRYRDELHRYEDRFEAMSAAWGPTVRTVFASAFTVILGVACLLLSAVPTTRGLGLASMVGIAVAFIFAVFVLPGILLLFGRWIFWPKIPRLDEEPDHRFWDRIGGLVRSRPAPVAAVSLVLLGAASLGALQISTGLSQAEQFIETPESISAAAVLEEKFPDQQATPAIVATRQAQDVTAALESAGATVRPQDPAGDWEILQVAGPDTEELRSTLEGTDALVGGQDAQLYDAEASAAADRTLIFPVILLVLLIALMVLLRSVVAPVLMTATVLLTNVAALGLGWWVSTGLLGFERFDASTPLYAYVFLVALGIDYSIFLITRAKEEAKTHGTKEGVLRSLSATGGVITSAGILLAAVFAALGVLPLVVLAQVGIVIFIGVLLDTLVVRTLLIPALVQLLGEKFWWPGGVKREAVDVR
;
A
#
# COMPACT_ATOMS: atom_id res chain seq x y z
N MET A 1 -2.69 -11.18 34.26
CA MET A 1 -1.40 -10.70 34.81
C MET A 1 -1.57 -10.50 36.31
N LYS A 2 -0.60 -10.81 37.19
CA LYS A 2 -0.73 -10.45 38.62
C LYS A 2 -0.60 -8.94 38.79
N THR A 3 -1.29 -8.34 39.75
CA THR A 3 -1.28 -6.88 40.01
C THR A 3 0.11 -6.31 40.28
N SER A 4 0.95 -7.06 40.98
CA SER A 4 2.36 -6.68 41.22
C SER A 4 3.16 -6.60 39.90
N THR A 5 2.91 -7.52 38.97
CA THR A 5 3.50 -7.51 37.63
C THR A 5 3.02 -6.31 36.83
N ALA A 6 1.74 -5.94 36.92
CA ALA A 6 1.17 -4.76 36.26
C ALA A 6 1.86 -3.45 36.70
N ARG A 7 2.26 -3.35 37.98
CA ARG A 7 2.97 -2.19 38.52
C ARG A 7 4.41 -2.08 38.02
N ALA A 8 5.10 -3.20 37.83
CA ALA A 8 6.44 -3.23 37.24
C ALA A 8 6.40 -2.98 35.72
N PHE A 9 5.33 -3.44 35.07
CA PHE A 9 5.11 -3.37 33.62
C PHE A 9 5.23 -1.96 33.04
N ARG A 10 4.78 -0.92 33.78
CA ARG A 10 4.88 0.48 33.33
C ARG A 10 6.33 0.96 33.12
N TRP A 11 7.27 0.48 33.94
CA TRP A 11 8.67 0.86 33.84
C TRP A 11 9.35 0.13 32.69
N LEU A 12 9.00 -1.14 32.48
CA LEU A 12 9.45 -1.89 31.31
C LEU A 12 8.94 -1.25 30.01
N ALA A 13 7.66 -0.85 29.96
CA ALA A 13 7.09 -0.17 28.81
C ALA A 13 7.77 1.18 28.54
N LEU A 14 8.07 1.97 29.57
CA LEU A 14 8.78 3.23 29.42
C LEU A 14 10.21 3.02 28.92
N LEU A 15 10.90 1.99 29.42
CA LEU A 15 12.22 1.60 28.93
C LEU A 15 12.16 1.15 27.46
N LEU A 16 11.18 0.32 27.07
CA LEU A 16 10.99 -0.09 25.68
C LEU A 16 10.66 1.09 24.75
N LEU A 17 9.87 2.06 25.23
CA LEU A 17 9.58 3.27 24.48
C LEU A 17 10.84 4.12 24.28
N ILE A 18 11.65 4.31 25.34
CA ILE A 18 12.92 5.04 25.26
C ILE A 18 13.91 4.32 24.34
N LEU A 19 14.00 2.99 24.43
CA LEU A 19 14.84 2.19 23.53
C LEU A 19 14.34 2.28 22.09
N GLY A 20 13.03 2.29 21.85
CA GLY A 20 12.44 2.50 20.53
C GLY A 20 12.79 3.88 19.96
N ILE A 21 12.73 4.94 20.78
CA ILE A 21 13.16 6.29 20.40
C ILE A 21 14.67 6.33 20.14
N GLY A 22 15.47 5.70 21.00
CA GLY A 22 16.91 5.60 20.82
C GLY A 22 17.28 4.83 19.56
N ALA A 23 16.52 3.79 19.21
CA ALA A 23 16.74 3.03 17.99
C ALA A 23 16.47 3.85 16.72
N MET A 24 15.74 4.97 16.81
CA MET A 24 15.57 5.89 15.68
C MET A 24 16.86 6.61 15.28
N SER A 25 17.91 6.58 16.11
CA SER A 25 19.21 7.11 15.72
C SER A 25 19.99 6.18 14.78
N PHE A 26 19.56 4.92 14.64
CA PHE A 26 20.10 4.04 13.61
C PHE A 26 19.50 4.46 12.26
N GLY A 27 20.37 4.74 11.29
CA GLY A 27 19.95 5.00 9.92
C GLY A 27 19.22 3.80 9.32
N ALA A 28 18.38 4.06 8.32
CA ALA A 28 17.86 3.01 7.45
C ALA A 28 19.01 2.38 6.66
N ALA A 29 18.88 1.11 6.32
CA ALA A 29 19.75 0.49 5.32
C ALA A 29 19.47 1.14 3.96
N THR A 30 20.50 1.30 3.13
CA THR A 30 20.33 1.82 1.76
C THR A 30 19.52 0.84 0.93
N ALA A 31 18.66 1.35 0.04
CA ALA A 31 18.00 0.51 -0.94
C ALA A 31 19.05 -0.16 -1.84
N PRO A 32 18.82 -1.40 -2.32
CA PRO A 32 19.73 -2.03 -3.26
C PRO A 32 19.88 -1.16 -4.52
N ALA A 33 21.13 -0.94 -4.94
CA ALA A 33 21.49 0.06 -5.95
C ALA A 33 21.26 -0.38 -7.41
N SER A 34 20.74 -1.58 -7.68
CA SER A 34 20.58 -2.05 -9.06
C SER A 34 19.25 -1.56 -9.67
N PRO A 35 19.28 -0.97 -10.89
CA PRO A 35 18.10 -0.60 -11.67
C PRO A 35 17.15 -1.78 -11.93
N THR A 36 17.68 -3.01 -11.96
CA THR A 36 16.89 -4.24 -12.22
C THR A 36 16.31 -4.87 -10.97
N ALA A 37 16.76 -4.45 -9.77
CA ALA A 37 16.36 -5.06 -8.51
C ALA A 37 14.85 -5.02 -8.27
N THR A 38 14.13 -4.10 -8.92
CA THR A 38 12.68 -3.93 -8.76
C THR A 38 11.85 -4.57 -9.88
N ALA A 39 12.49 -4.97 -10.98
CA ALA A 39 11.82 -5.53 -12.16
C ALA A 39 11.46 -7.01 -11.96
N PRO A 40 10.44 -7.55 -12.66
CA PRO A 40 10.07 -8.96 -12.56
C PRO A 40 11.24 -9.90 -12.89
N GLU A 41 11.33 -11.04 -12.22
CA GLU A 41 12.36 -12.05 -12.53
C GLU A 41 12.04 -12.82 -13.82
N ASN A 42 13.07 -13.24 -14.56
CA ASN A 42 12.97 -14.11 -15.74
C ASN A 42 12.15 -13.55 -16.92
N VAL A 43 12.06 -12.23 -17.05
CA VAL A 43 11.43 -11.55 -18.20
C VAL A 43 12.48 -10.89 -19.09
N ASP A 44 12.14 -10.66 -20.35
CA ASP A 44 13.08 -10.12 -21.34
C ASP A 44 13.61 -8.75 -20.93
N SER A 45 12.76 -7.86 -20.39
CA SER A 45 13.20 -6.51 -20.02
C SER A 45 14.27 -6.50 -18.93
N THR A 46 14.15 -7.40 -17.96
CA THR A 46 15.10 -7.55 -16.86
C THR A 46 16.42 -8.12 -17.36
N ARG A 47 16.35 -9.14 -18.25
CA ARG A 47 17.55 -9.72 -18.86
C ARG A 47 18.30 -8.74 -19.74
N VAL A 48 17.59 -7.90 -20.50
CA VAL A 48 18.22 -6.84 -21.29
C VAL A 48 18.94 -5.85 -20.38
N ALA A 49 18.32 -5.44 -19.27
CA ALA A 49 18.95 -4.53 -18.33
C ALA A 49 20.18 -5.17 -17.62
N GLU A 50 20.13 -6.44 -17.25
CA GLU A 50 21.30 -7.20 -16.74
C GLU A 50 22.43 -7.34 -17.77
N ILE A 51 22.11 -7.40 -19.07
CA ILE A 51 23.10 -7.41 -20.15
C ILE A 51 23.77 -6.04 -20.26
N LEU A 52 23.00 -4.95 -20.15
CA LEU A 52 23.54 -3.59 -20.19
C LEU A 52 24.48 -3.31 -19.02
N GLU A 53 24.17 -3.81 -17.81
CA GLU A 53 25.04 -3.70 -16.62
C GLU A 53 26.44 -4.35 -16.81
N GLN A 54 26.63 -5.22 -17.81
CA GLN A 54 27.93 -5.86 -18.08
C GLN A 54 28.88 -4.98 -18.93
N ARG A 55 28.43 -3.81 -19.38
CA ARG A 55 29.23 -2.91 -20.21
C ARG A 55 30.40 -2.31 -19.39
N PRO A 56 31.66 -2.43 -19.84
CA PRO A 56 32.84 -1.95 -19.10
C PRO A 56 32.93 -0.42 -18.92
N ASP A 57 32.29 0.35 -19.81
CA ASP A 57 32.35 1.82 -19.87
C ASP A 57 31.02 2.50 -19.46
N ASP A 58 30.04 1.74 -18.93
CA ASP A 58 28.86 2.35 -18.28
C ASP A 58 29.26 2.72 -16.83
N ASP A 59 29.98 3.83 -16.68
CA ASP A 59 30.15 4.51 -15.39
C ASP A 59 28.78 5.02 -14.93
N ASP A 60 27.98 4.20 -14.22
CA ASP A 60 26.75 4.52 -13.45
C ASP A 60 25.91 5.74 -13.97
N GLY A 61 25.81 5.86 -15.30
CA GLY A 61 25.49 7.10 -15.98
C GLY A 61 24.12 7.02 -16.61
N GLY A 62 23.13 7.70 -16.03
CA GLY A 62 21.79 7.73 -16.58
C GLY A 62 21.73 8.60 -17.84
N ALA A 63 21.17 8.10 -18.94
CA ALA A 63 20.90 8.92 -20.12
C ALA A 63 19.85 10.01 -19.80
N ALA A 64 20.14 11.24 -20.20
CA ALA A 64 19.22 12.37 -20.19
C ALA A 64 19.27 13.13 -21.51
N ILE A 65 18.20 13.87 -21.80
CA ILE A 65 18.07 14.70 -22.99
C ILE A 65 17.65 16.08 -22.53
N VAL A 66 18.47 17.08 -22.85
CA VAL A 66 18.08 18.49 -22.69
C VAL A 66 17.39 18.93 -23.98
N LEU A 67 16.15 19.35 -23.87
CA LEU A 67 15.33 19.84 -24.97
C LEU A 67 15.19 21.36 -24.88
N PHE A 68 15.66 22.05 -25.92
CA PHE A 68 15.44 23.47 -26.14
C PHE A 68 14.24 23.67 -27.07
N THR A 69 13.34 24.56 -26.68
CA THR A 69 12.17 24.96 -27.49
C THR A 69 12.10 26.48 -27.60
N GLY A 70 11.72 26.98 -28.77
CA GLY A 70 11.62 28.41 -29.03
C GLY A 70 10.22 28.85 -29.44
N ASP A 71 9.84 30.08 -29.06
CA ASP A 71 8.65 30.77 -29.59
C ASP A 71 8.78 31.13 -31.09
N GLY A 72 9.99 30.99 -31.65
CA GLY A 72 10.34 31.15 -33.05
C GLY A 72 11.57 30.31 -33.41
N PRO A 73 12.14 30.48 -34.61
CA PRO A 73 13.31 29.70 -35.04
C PRO A 73 14.49 29.90 -34.09
N LEU A 74 15.03 28.80 -33.58
CA LEU A 74 16.22 28.77 -32.77
C LEU A 74 17.44 29.15 -33.61
N ASP A 75 18.38 29.87 -33.00
CA ASP A 75 19.71 30.12 -33.57
C ASP A 75 20.69 29.06 -33.04
N PRO A 76 21.09 28.07 -33.86
CA PRO A 76 22.01 27.02 -33.43
C PRO A 76 23.38 27.56 -33.00
N GLY A 77 23.80 28.73 -33.53
CA GLY A 77 25.04 29.38 -33.13
C GLY A 77 24.98 29.92 -31.70
N ALA A 78 23.82 30.42 -31.28
CA ALA A 78 23.60 30.92 -29.92
C ALA A 78 23.51 29.77 -28.89
N LEU A 79 22.99 28.61 -29.29
CA LEU A 79 22.84 27.43 -28.41
C LEU A 79 24.04 26.47 -28.44
N GLY A 80 24.89 26.53 -29.47
CA GLY A 80 26.03 25.61 -29.61
C GLY A 80 27.03 25.68 -28.46
N ALA A 81 27.33 26.88 -27.95
CA ALA A 81 28.17 27.05 -26.76
C ALA A 81 27.54 26.42 -25.52
N LYS A 82 26.21 26.51 -25.41
CA LYS A 82 25.46 25.95 -24.29
C LYS A 82 25.41 24.42 -24.33
N ALA A 83 25.18 23.84 -25.49
CA ALA A 83 25.22 22.38 -25.68
C ALA A 83 26.60 21.81 -25.31
N ALA A 84 27.68 22.48 -25.71
CA ALA A 84 29.04 22.09 -25.34
C ALA A 84 29.32 22.19 -23.84
N GLU A 85 28.76 23.21 -23.14
CA GLU A 85 28.83 23.33 -21.68
C GLU A 85 28.11 22.17 -20.98
N LEU A 86 26.96 21.76 -21.51
CA LEU A 86 26.17 20.64 -21.00
C LEU A 86 26.79 19.27 -21.31
N GLY A 87 27.82 19.20 -22.14
CA GLY A 87 28.57 17.98 -22.43
C GLY A 87 28.04 17.15 -23.61
N GLY A 88 27.19 17.72 -24.48
CA GLY A 88 26.60 16.99 -25.61
C GLY A 88 26.53 17.79 -26.93
N PRO A 89 26.33 17.13 -28.08
CA PRO A 89 26.14 17.81 -29.36
C PRO A 89 24.74 18.43 -29.46
N LEU A 90 24.63 19.62 -30.06
CA LEU A 90 23.34 20.24 -30.40
C LEU A 90 22.76 19.61 -31.67
N ILE A 91 21.56 19.03 -31.57
CA ILE A 91 20.84 18.41 -32.68
C ILE A 91 19.53 19.19 -32.90
N PRO A 92 19.48 20.12 -33.87
CA PRO A 92 18.26 20.86 -34.19
C PRO A 92 17.27 20.01 -35.00
N ASN A 93 15.97 20.31 -34.87
CA ASN A 93 14.94 19.73 -35.73
C ASN A 93 14.87 20.44 -37.09
N GLU A 94 14.15 19.85 -38.06
CA GLU A 94 14.10 20.37 -39.45
C GLU A 94 13.63 21.83 -39.54
N ASP A 95 12.66 22.21 -38.72
CA ASP A 95 12.05 23.54 -38.71
C ASP A 95 12.75 24.56 -37.79
N LEU A 96 13.84 24.16 -37.14
CA LEU A 96 14.55 24.93 -36.11
C LEU A 96 13.67 25.40 -34.94
N SER A 97 12.49 24.79 -34.73
CA SER A 97 11.61 25.12 -33.60
C SER A 97 12.08 24.51 -32.27
N ALA A 98 12.90 23.46 -32.36
CA ALA A 98 13.43 22.72 -31.22
C ALA A 98 14.85 22.21 -31.50
N ALA A 99 15.64 22.02 -30.45
CA ALA A 99 16.93 21.37 -30.51
C ALA A 99 17.15 20.51 -29.28
N LEU A 100 17.72 19.32 -29.44
CA LEU A 100 18.04 18.41 -28.34
C LEU A 100 19.55 18.30 -28.11
N VAL A 101 19.93 18.00 -26.88
CA VAL A 101 21.31 17.71 -26.47
C VAL A 101 21.29 16.43 -25.63
N PRO A 102 21.77 15.28 -26.15
CA PRO A 102 21.91 14.07 -25.37
C PRO A 102 23.09 14.24 -24.39
N VAL A 103 22.86 13.92 -23.13
CA VAL A 103 23.84 14.05 -22.05
C VAL A 103 23.78 12.82 -21.15
N THR A 104 24.93 12.47 -20.56
CA THR A 104 25.04 11.39 -19.59
C THR A 104 25.12 11.99 -18.19
N VAL A 105 24.29 11.49 -17.27
CA VAL A 105 24.25 11.90 -15.87
C VAL A 105 24.94 10.83 -15.04
N GLU A 106 26.22 11.02 -14.76
CA GLU A 106 26.99 10.15 -13.86
C GLU A 106 26.50 10.33 -12.41
N SER A 107 26.08 9.24 -11.77
CA SER A 107 25.54 9.30 -10.41
C SER A 107 25.84 8.07 -9.57
N GLU A 108 26.26 8.25 -8.30
CA GLU A 108 26.47 7.15 -7.35
C GLU A 108 25.16 6.78 -6.61
N GLY A 109 24.08 6.57 -7.36
CA GLY A 109 22.77 6.13 -6.87
C GLY A 109 21.65 7.17 -6.96
N LEU A 110 20.45 6.80 -6.51
CA LEU A 110 19.20 7.54 -6.75
C LEU A 110 19.21 8.99 -6.22
N SER A 111 19.78 9.23 -5.03
CA SER A 111 19.83 10.57 -4.45
C SER A 111 20.80 11.49 -5.19
N ASP A 112 21.98 10.98 -5.54
CA ASP A 112 22.96 11.75 -6.33
C ASP A 112 22.38 12.03 -7.72
N ASN A 113 21.74 11.04 -8.37
CA ASN A 113 21.06 11.25 -9.64
C ASN A 113 20.04 12.41 -9.57
N ALA A 114 19.23 12.47 -8.52
CA ALA A 114 18.26 13.55 -8.34
C ALA A 114 18.93 14.93 -8.24
N ASP A 115 20.01 15.04 -7.46
CA ASP A 115 20.78 16.27 -7.31
C ASP A 115 21.46 16.68 -8.64
N ARG A 116 22.02 15.71 -9.37
CA ARG A 116 22.68 15.93 -10.67
C ARG A 116 21.71 16.37 -11.75
N VAL A 117 20.53 15.77 -11.83
CA VAL A 117 19.48 16.21 -12.76
C VAL A 117 18.97 17.61 -12.39
N ALA A 118 18.81 17.91 -11.10
CA ALA A 118 18.44 19.25 -10.67
C ALA A 118 19.48 20.30 -11.07
N GLN A 119 20.77 19.96 -10.93
CA GLN A 119 21.86 20.80 -11.43
C GLN A 119 21.81 20.95 -12.95
N LEU A 120 21.63 19.84 -13.70
CA LEU A 120 21.52 19.86 -15.16
C LEU A 120 20.38 20.76 -15.65
N ARG A 121 19.22 20.73 -14.97
CA ARG A 121 18.08 21.62 -15.28
C ARG A 121 18.43 23.09 -15.05
N SER A 122 19.07 23.40 -13.92
CA SER A 122 19.52 24.76 -13.60
C SER A 122 20.53 25.26 -14.63
N ASP A 123 21.52 24.42 -14.97
CA ASP A 123 22.55 24.75 -15.93
C ASP A 123 21.94 24.93 -17.32
N ALA A 124 21.04 24.05 -17.76
CA ALA A 124 20.34 24.16 -19.05
C ALA A 124 19.51 25.44 -19.17
N ALA A 125 18.84 25.86 -18.09
CA ALA A 125 18.03 27.09 -18.06
C ALA A 125 18.88 28.38 -17.96
N ALA A 126 20.12 28.30 -17.51
CA ALA A 126 20.96 29.46 -17.26
C ALA A 126 21.49 30.11 -18.56
N GLY A 127 21.26 31.41 -18.70
CA GLY A 127 21.86 32.22 -19.78
C GLY A 127 21.22 32.02 -21.15
N LEU A 128 19.99 31.50 -21.21
CA LEU A 128 19.29 31.27 -22.48
C LEU A 128 18.90 32.58 -23.19
N PRO A 129 18.89 32.59 -24.54
CA PRO A 129 18.31 33.68 -25.32
C PRO A 129 16.83 33.93 -24.99
N ALA A 130 16.35 35.16 -25.20
CA ALA A 130 14.95 35.49 -24.95
C ALA A 130 14.01 34.68 -25.87
N GLY A 131 12.98 34.07 -25.28
CA GLY A 131 12.01 33.23 -26.00
C GLY A 131 12.44 31.78 -26.21
N VAL A 132 13.54 31.35 -25.57
CA VAL A 132 13.98 29.94 -25.53
C VAL A 132 13.76 29.37 -24.14
N THR A 133 13.14 28.21 -24.07
CA THR A 133 12.96 27.41 -22.85
C THR A 133 13.77 26.13 -22.95
N ALA A 134 14.28 25.64 -21.80
CA ALA A 134 14.96 24.37 -21.69
C ALA A 134 14.21 23.46 -20.73
N GLN A 135 14.10 22.19 -21.08
CA GLN A 135 13.54 21.14 -20.22
C GLN A 135 14.41 19.88 -20.32
N VAL A 136 14.39 19.03 -19.30
CA VAL A 136 15.20 17.82 -19.24
C VAL A 136 14.31 16.58 -19.13
N THR A 137 14.53 15.63 -20.03
CA THR A 137 13.84 14.33 -20.09
C THR A 137 14.83 13.15 -20.18
N GLY A 138 14.33 11.94 -20.37
CA GLY A 138 15.10 10.69 -20.42
C GLY A 138 15.10 9.92 -19.08
N PRO A 139 15.63 8.68 -19.08
CA PRO A 139 15.57 7.79 -17.92
C PRO A 139 16.12 8.38 -16.63
N ALA A 140 17.23 9.14 -16.68
CA ALA A 140 17.81 9.77 -15.49
C ALA A 140 16.87 10.83 -14.90
N ALA A 141 16.25 11.64 -15.76
CA ALA A 141 15.34 12.71 -15.34
C ALA A 141 14.01 12.17 -14.79
N ILE A 142 13.48 11.10 -15.39
CA ILE A 142 12.27 10.42 -14.91
C ILE A 142 12.53 9.79 -13.54
N GLN A 143 13.68 9.14 -13.34
CA GLN A 143 14.07 8.59 -12.03
C GLN A 143 14.27 9.68 -10.98
N ALA A 144 14.90 10.81 -11.35
CA ALA A 144 15.05 11.96 -10.47
C ALA A 144 13.70 12.56 -10.04
N ASP A 145 12.75 12.68 -10.98
CA ASP A 145 11.40 13.18 -10.67
C ASP A 145 10.62 12.20 -9.78
N LEU A 146 10.78 10.89 -10.00
CA LEU A 146 10.18 9.87 -9.15
C LEU A 146 10.73 9.93 -7.71
N ALA A 147 12.05 10.10 -7.55
CA ALA A 147 12.68 10.25 -6.24
C ALA A 147 12.27 11.57 -5.55
N GLY A 148 12.31 12.69 -6.29
CA GLY A 148 11.93 14.02 -5.80
C GLY A 148 10.48 14.10 -5.33
N VAL A 149 9.57 13.34 -5.97
CA VAL A 149 8.17 13.19 -5.57
C VAL A 149 8.00 12.68 -4.13
N PHE A 150 8.94 11.86 -3.64
CA PHE A 150 8.92 11.34 -2.26
C PHE A 150 9.65 12.25 -1.26
N GLU A 151 10.44 13.21 -1.74
CA GLU A 151 11.15 14.15 -0.89
C GLU A 151 10.14 15.03 -0.13
N GLY A 152 10.23 15.05 1.20
CA GLY A 152 9.26 15.73 2.07
C GLY A 152 7.86 15.09 2.13
N ALA A 153 7.45 14.29 1.13
CA ALA A 153 6.16 13.63 1.08
C ALA A 153 5.98 12.60 2.21
N ASN A 154 7.05 11.91 2.61
CA ASN A 154 7.03 11.01 3.77
C ASN A 154 6.73 11.74 5.09
N PHE A 155 7.22 12.97 5.25
CA PHE A 155 6.90 13.80 6.41
C PHE A 155 5.44 14.28 6.35
N LEU A 156 4.99 14.72 5.16
CA LEU A 156 3.60 15.13 4.95
C LEU A 156 2.62 13.97 5.22
N LEU A 157 2.91 12.76 4.73
CA LEU A 157 2.13 11.56 4.99
C LEU A 157 2.00 11.27 6.48
N LEU A 158 3.12 11.30 7.23
CA LEU A 158 3.11 11.09 8.67
C LEU A 158 2.27 12.18 9.37
N ALA A 159 2.44 13.44 8.98
CA ALA A 159 1.72 14.56 9.57
C ALA A 159 0.21 14.47 9.33
N VAL A 160 -0.22 14.19 8.09
CA VAL A 160 -1.62 14.03 7.72
C VAL A 160 -2.23 12.80 8.39
N THR A 161 -1.55 11.66 8.34
CA THR A 161 -2.01 10.41 8.98
C THR A 161 -2.15 10.62 10.50
N GLY A 162 -1.15 11.22 11.14
CA GLY A 162 -1.19 11.54 12.56
C GLY A 162 -2.30 12.51 12.92
N ALA A 163 -2.57 13.53 12.10
CA ALA A 163 -3.66 14.47 12.29
C ALA A 163 -5.04 13.80 12.15
N ILE A 164 -5.23 12.96 11.12
CA ILE A 164 -6.46 12.18 10.92
C ILE A 164 -6.72 11.29 12.14
N VAL A 165 -5.71 10.54 12.57
CA VAL A 165 -5.82 9.68 13.75
C VAL A 165 -6.10 10.50 15.01
N ALA A 166 -5.40 11.61 15.22
CA ALA A 166 -5.65 12.49 16.36
C ALA A 166 -7.11 12.96 16.41
N VAL A 167 -7.63 13.49 15.29
CA VAL A 167 -9.01 13.97 15.18
C VAL A 167 -10.00 12.83 15.46
N LEU A 168 -9.80 11.65 14.86
CA LEU A 168 -10.70 10.53 15.05
C LEU A 168 -10.66 9.97 16.47
N LEU A 169 -9.49 9.93 17.12
CA LEU A 169 -9.37 9.54 18.52
C LEU A 169 -10.04 10.55 19.46
N ILE A 170 -9.91 11.84 19.19
CA ILE A 170 -10.61 12.91 19.92
C ILE A 170 -12.13 12.73 19.79
N ILE A 171 -12.64 12.47 18.58
CA ILE A 171 -14.08 12.26 18.34
C ILE A 171 -14.57 10.99 19.04
N THR A 172 -13.84 9.88 18.89
CA THR A 172 -14.22 8.55 19.39
C THR A 172 -14.29 8.53 20.91
N TYR A 173 -13.26 9.04 21.59
CA TYR A 173 -13.21 9.01 23.06
C TYR A 173 -13.75 10.26 23.72
N ARG A 174 -13.96 11.33 22.96
CA ARG A 174 -14.34 12.66 23.47
C ARG A 174 -13.35 13.17 24.52
N SER A 175 -12.09 12.76 24.46
CA SER A 175 -11.02 13.19 25.36
C SER A 175 -9.96 13.98 24.60
N PRO A 176 -9.62 15.21 25.03
CA PRO A 176 -8.60 16.03 24.38
C PRO A 176 -7.16 15.62 24.72
N VAL A 177 -6.97 14.67 25.64
CA VAL A 177 -5.63 14.24 26.09
C VAL A 177 -5.33 12.80 25.69
N LEU A 178 -6.34 11.92 25.70
CA LEU A 178 -6.12 10.49 25.52
C LEU A 178 -5.44 10.15 24.20
N TRP A 179 -5.72 10.90 23.12
CA TRP A 179 -5.18 10.63 21.78
C TRP A 179 -3.65 10.74 21.70
N LEU A 180 -3.02 11.56 22.55
CA LEU A 180 -1.57 11.76 22.57
C LEU A 180 -0.81 10.46 22.90
N ILE A 181 -1.37 9.64 23.80
CA ILE A 181 -0.71 8.42 24.28
C ILE A 181 -0.59 7.35 23.18
N PRO A 182 -1.69 6.85 22.57
CA PRO A 182 -1.60 5.88 21.49
C PRO A 182 -0.91 6.48 20.27
N LEU A 183 -1.10 7.76 19.95
CA LEU A 183 -0.42 8.38 18.81
C LEU A 183 1.10 8.38 18.99
N LEU A 184 1.60 8.74 20.17
CA LEU A 184 3.03 8.69 20.48
C LEU A 184 3.57 7.27 20.39
N VAL A 185 2.90 6.30 21.03
CA VAL A 185 3.36 4.91 21.06
C VAL A 185 3.37 4.30 19.66
N ILE A 186 2.33 4.53 18.86
CA ILE A 186 2.23 4.00 17.50
C ILE A 186 3.15 4.76 16.53
N GLY A 187 3.34 6.07 16.71
CA GLY A 187 4.34 6.83 15.95
C GLY A 187 5.77 6.35 16.20
N VAL A 188 6.10 5.96 17.44
CA VAL A 188 7.39 5.30 17.72
C VAL A 188 7.46 3.92 17.09
N ALA A 189 6.37 3.15 17.13
CA ALA A 189 6.30 1.84 16.48
C ALA A 189 6.48 1.93 14.96
N ASP A 190 5.85 2.91 14.32
CA ASP A 190 5.98 3.24 12.89
C ASP A 190 7.43 3.50 12.50
N ARG A 191 8.11 4.42 13.20
CA ARG A 191 9.52 4.73 12.93
C ARG A 191 10.43 3.54 13.15
N LEU A 192 10.20 2.76 14.21
CA LEU A 192 10.97 1.55 14.45
C LEU A 192 10.73 0.50 13.35
N ALA A 193 9.48 0.34 12.91
CA ALA A 193 9.15 -0.55 11.79
C ALA A 193 9.83 -0.10 10.49
N ALA A 194 9.79 1.20 10.19
CA ALA A 194 10.42 1.82 9.01
C ALA A 194 11.94 1.60 8.97
N ILE A 195 12.61 1.55 10.11
CA ILE A 195 14.04 1.23 10.17
C ILE A 195 14.24 -0.29 10.14
N SER A 196 13.48 -1.04 10.94
CA SER A 196 13.71 -2.48 11.10
C SER A 196 13.49 -3.25 9.80
N PHE A 197 12.51 -2.86 8.97
CA PHE A 197 12.26 -3.57 7.73
C PHE A 197 13.44 -3.43 6.75
N THR A 198 14.07 -2.25 6.64
CA THR A 198 15.19 -2.07 5.70
C THR A 198 16.34 -3.00 6.03
N TRP A 199 16.65 -3.17 7.32
CA TRP A 199 17.69 -4.10 7.78
C TRP A 199 17.31 -5.57 7.56
N VAL A 200 16.03 -5.92 7.76
CA VAL A 200 15.56 -7.29 7.51
C VAL A 200 15.59 -7.62 6.02
N LEU A 201 15.17 -6.69 5.17
CA LEU A 201 15.16 -6.88 3.72
C LEU A 201 16.58 -6.94 3.15
N ASP A 202 17.48 -6.06 3.60
CA ASP A 202 18.90 -6.10 3.25
C ASP A 202 19.53 -7.45 3.63
N ALA A 203 19.29 -7.94 4.85
CA ALA A 203 19.78 -9.24 5.30
C ALA A 203 19.22 -10.44 4.51
N LEU A 204 18.05 -10.28 3.89
CA LEU A 204 17.41 -11.30 3.05
C LEU A 204 17.69 -11.12 1.55
N GLY A 205 18.43 -10.07 1.16
CA GLY A 205 18.65 -9.70 -0.24
C GLY A 205 17.35 -9.33 -0.97
N ALA A 206 16.37 -8.78 -0.26
CA ALA A 206 15.06 -8.45 -0.80
C ALA A 206 14.98 -6.96 -1.20
N SER A 207 14.46 -6.71 -2.41
CA SER A 207 14.31 -5.36 -2.95
C SER A 207 13.12 -4.60 -2.36
N TRP A 208 13.26 -3.29 -2.24
CA TRP A 208 12.19 -2.38 -1.82
C TRP A 208 12.38 -1.00 -2.45
N ASN A 209 11.31 -0.21 -2.44
CA ASN A 209 11.30 1.18 -2.93
C ASN A 209 10.54 2.09 -1.95
N GLU A 210 10.49 3.39 -2.25
CA GLU A 210 9.88 4.42 -1.42
C GLU A 210 8.38 4.16 -1.20
N SER A 211 7.70 3.60 -2.22
CA SER A 211 6.29 3.20 -2.10
C SER A 211 6.07 2.14 -1.02
N THR A 212 7.03 1.22 -0.85
CA THR A 212 6.98 0.18 0.20
C THR A 212 6.98 0.81 1.59
N SER A 213 7.81 1.83 1.80
CA SER A 213 7.89 2.59 3.06
C SER A 213 6.60 3.36 3.34
N GLY A 214 6.03 4.04 2.32
CA GLY A 214 4.77 4.76 2.44
C GLY A 214 3.58 3.87 2.80
N ILE A 215 3.43 2.73 2.11
CA ILE A 215 2.37 1.74 2.39
C ILE A 215 2.55 1.12 3.78
N LEU A 216 3.79 0.74 4.13
CA LEU A 216 4.12 0.20 5.45
C LEU A 216 3.72 1.17 6.57
N SER A 217 4.05 2.46 6.42
CA SER A 217 3.77 3.47 7.45
C SER A 217 2.27 3.56 7.73
N VAL A 218 1.46 3.69 6.68
CA VAL A 218 0.00 3.73 6.77
C VAL A 218 -0.57 2.44 7.37
N LEU A 219 -0.04 1.28 6.97
CA LEU A 219 -0.45 -0.01 7.52
C LEU A 219 -0.15 -0.11 9.03
N VAL A 220 1.05 0.27 9.47
CA VAL A 220 1.46 0.24 10.88
C VAL A 220 0.63 1.22 11.70
N PHE A 221 0.41 2.43 11.18
CA PHE A 221 -0.42 3.43 11.85
C PHE A 221 -1.88 2.95 11.99
N GLY A 222 -2.45 2.43 10.91
CA GLY A 222 -3.83 1.94 10.89
C GLY A 222 -4.03 0.74 11.80
N ALA A 223 -3.24 -0.32 11.61
CA ALA A 223 -3.34 -1.54 12.41
C ALA A 223 -2.94 -1.29 13.87
N GLY A 224 -1.84 -0.59 14.13
CA GLY A 224 -1.37 -0.25 15.47
C GLY A 224 -2.37 0.58 16.26
N THR A 225 -2.97 1.59 15.63
CA THR A 225 -4.02 2.39 16.26
C THR A 225 -5.28 1.56 16.51
N ASN A 226 -5.66 0.67 15.60
CA ASN A 226 -6.77 -0.25 15.84
C ASN A 226 -6.53 -1.17 17.06
N TYR A 227 -5.33 -1.75 17.16
CA TYR A 227 -4.96 -2.56 18.33
C TYR A 227 -4.99 -1.74 19.63
N ALA A 228 -4.53 -0.49 19.56
CA ALA A 228 -4.62 0.46 20.66
C ALA A 228 -6.06 0.75 21.06
N LEU A 229 -6.96 0.98 20.09
CA LEU A 229 -8.39 1.22 20.32
C LEU A 229 -9.05 0.06 21.05
N LEU A 230 -8.77 -1.18 20.62
CA LEU A 230 -9.33 -2.38 21.25
C LEU A 230 -8.88 -2.54 22.71
N LEU A 231 -7.59 -2.30 22.97
CA LEU A 231 -7.06 -2.34 24.34
C LEU A 231 -7.63 -1.22 25.20
N ILE A 232 -7.65 0.02 24.70
CA ILE A 232 -8.15 1.18 25.44
C ILE A 232 -9.63 1.02 25.74
N SER A 233 -10.42 0.53 24.78
CA SER A 233 -11.84 0.26 24.99
C SER A 233 -12.05 -0.77 26.09
N ARG A 234 -11.38 -1.93 26.04
CA ARG A 234 -11.50 -2.97 27.07
C ARG A 234 -11.01 -2.49 28.43
N TYR A 235 -9.90 -1.75 28.47
CA TYR A 235 -9.40 -1.16 29.70
C TYR A 235 -10.41 -0.16 30.30
N ARG A 236 -11.04 0.66 29.45
CA ARG A 236 -12.09 1.59 29.85
C ARG A 236 -13.31 0.86 30.41
N ASP A 237 -13.72 -0.24 29.80
CA ASP A 237 -14.85 -1.05 30.29
C ASP A 237 -14.53 -1.65 31.67
N GLU A 238 -13.33 -2.21 31.86
CA GLU A 238 -12.92 -2.77 33.16
C GLU A 238 -12.76 -1.72 34.27
N LEU A 239 -12.52 -0.45 33.94
CA LEU A 239 -12.49 0.65 34.93
C LEU A 239 -13.85 0.94 35.58
N HIS A 240 -14.96 0.46 35.01
CA HIS A 240 -16.29 0.50 35.63
C HIS A 240 -16.49 -0.64 36.64
N ARG A 241 -15.67 -1.71 36.58
CA ARG A 241 -15.76 -2.87 37.48
C ARG A 241 -14.72 -2.88 38.58
N TYR A 242 -13.53 -2.34 38.31
CA TYR A 242 -12.42 -2.31 39.25
C TYR A 242 -12.10 -0.88 39.65
N GLU A 243 -11.80 -0.67 40.94
CA GLU A 243 -11.38 0.63 41.46
C GLU A 243 -9.89 0.91 41.18
N ASP A 244 -9.01 -0.10 41.34
CA ASP A 244 -7.59 0.03 41.01
C ASP A 244 -7.36 -0.09 39.48
N ARG A 245 -6.69 0.92 38.90
CA ARG A 245 -6.27 0.91 37.50
C ARG A 245 -5.37 -0.27 37.14
N PHE A 246 -4.56 -0.74 38.09
CA PHE A 246 -3.68 -1.88 37.85
C PHE A 246 -4.46 -3.19 37.77
N GLU A 247 -5.52 -3.33 38.57
CA GLU A 247 -6.45 -4.46 38.50
C GLU A 247 -7.25 -4.43 37.20
N ALA A 248 -7.84 -3.27 36.86
CA ALA A 248 -8.57 -3.07 35.61
C ALA A 248 -7.72 -3.42 34.38
N MET A 249 -6.48 -2.92 34.30
CA MET A 249 -5.58 -3.25 33.19
C MET A 249 -5.20 -4.74 33.19
N SER A 250 -4.98 -5.34 34.37
CA SER A 250 -4.63 -6.75 34.46
C SER A 250 -5.76 -7.68 33.98
N ALA A 251 -7.02 -7.27 34.20
CA ALA A 251 -8.22 -7.94 33.71
C ALA A 251 -8.42 -7.75 32.20
N ALA A 252 -8.19 -6.53 31.69
CA ALA A 252 -8.32 -6.22 30.26
C ALA A 252 -7.21 -6.85 29.41
N TRP A 253 -5.97 -6.91 29.90
CA TRP A 253 -4.79 -7.24 29.10
C TRP A 253 -4.82 -8.65 28.50
N GLY A 254 -5.02 -9.69 29.32
CA GLY A 254 -4.94 -11.09 28.86
C GLY A 254 -5.92 -11.45 27.73
N PRO A 255 -7.22 -11.16 27.88
CA PRO A 255 -8.21 -11.34 26.83
C PRO A 255 -7.92 -10.50 25.57
N THR A 256 -7.44 -9.26 25.75
CA THR A 256 -7.08 -8.38 24.64
C THR A 256 -5.90 -8.96 23.84
N VAL A 257 -4.82 -9.38 24.51
CA VAL A 257 -3.63 -9.98 23.89
C VAL A 257 -4.03 -11.15 22.99
N ARG A 258 -4.85 -12.08 23.50
CA ARG A 258 -5.31 -13.25 22.72
C ARG A 258 -6.08 -12.85 21.46
N THR A 259 -6.91 -11.82 21.59
CA THR A 259 -7.76 -11.34 20.49
C THR A 259 -6.93 -10.59 19.44
N VAL A 260 -6.08 -9.67 19.88
CA VAL A 260 -5.20 -8.88 19.00
C VAL A 260 -4.14 -9.77 18.36
N PHE A 261 -3.61 -10.78 19.06
CA PHE A 261 -2.67 -11.73 18.48
C PHE A 261 -3.31 -12.55 17.35
N ALA A 262 -4.55 -13.03 17.55
CA ALA A 262 -5.26 -13.76 16.52
C ALA A 262 -5.45 -12.92 15.25
N SER A 263 -5.74 -11.63 15.41
CA SER A 263 -5.91 -10.67 14.30
C SER A 263 -4.57 -10.32 13.64
N ALA A 264 -3.56 -9.92 14.40
CA ALA A 264 -2.22 -9.63 13.86
C ALA A 264 -1.61 -10.84 13.14
N PHE A 265 -1.83 -12.05 13.64
CA PHE A 265 -1.35 -13.28 13.00
C PHE A 265 -2.06 -13.55 11.66
N THR A 266 -3.39 -13.33 11.56
CA THR A 266 -4.10 -13.47 10.28
C THR A 266 -3.66 -12.44 9.26
N VAL A 267 -3.39 -11.20 9.69
CA VAL A 267 -2.83 -10.17 8.81
C VAL A 267 -1.45 -10.58 8.30
N ILE A 268 -0.56 -11.04 9.19
CA ILE A 268 0.78 -11.52 8.83
C ILE A 268 0.69 -12.66 7.80
N LEU A 269 -0.20 -13.64 8.00
CA LEU A 269 -0.41 -14.72 7.04
C LEU A 269 -0.92 -14.21 5.68
N GLY A 270 -1.81 -13.23 5.68
CA GLY A 270 -2.34 -12.62 4.45
C GLY A 270 -1.24 -11.92 3.64
N VAL A 271 -0.46 -11.05 4.29
CA VAL A 271 0.65 -10.33 3.62
C VAL A 271 1.82 -11.25 3.29
N ALA A 272 2.04 -12.34 4.04
CA ALA A 272 3.05 -13.35 3.71
C ALA A 272 2.79 -14.06 2.37
N CYS A 273 1.54 -14.06 1.87
CA CYS A 273 1.25 -14.61 0.56
C CYS A 273 1.84 -13.78 -0.59
N LEU A 274 2.19 -12.51 -0.34
CA LEU A 274 2.92 -11.68 -1.31
C LEU A 274 4.34 -12.20 -1.59
N LEU A 275 4.89 -13.06 -0.72
CA LEU A 275 6.18 -13.72 -0.95
C LEU A 275 6.18 -14.67 -2.15
N LEU A 276 4.99 -15.06 -2.63
CA LEU A 276 4.81 -15.90 -3.82
C LEU A 276 4.86 -15.09 -5.13
N SER A 277 4.94 -13.76 -5.05
CA SER A 277 4.96 -12.87 -6.20
C SER A 277 6.24 -13.02 -7.02
N ALA A 278 6.11 -12.97 -8.35
CA ALA A 278 7.26 -12.89 -9.25
C ALA A 278 7.95 -11.52 -9.19
N VAL A 279 7.21 -10.46 -8.81
CA VAL A 279 7.73 -9.10 -8.68
C VAL A 279 8.50 -8.91 -7.35
N PRO A 280 9.80 -8.56 -7.36
CA PRO A 280 10.62 -8.39 -6.16
C PRO A 280 10.07 -7.37 -5.15
N THR A 281 9.63 -6.20 -5.62
CA THR A 281 9.09 -5.13 -4.74
C THR A 281 7.81 -5.57 -4.02
N THR A 282 6.98 -6.40 -4.66
CA THR A 282 5.80 -6.99 -4.01
C THR A 282 6.18 -7.98 -2.91
N ARG A 283 7.20 -8.82 -3.12
CA ARG A 283 7.75 -9.67 -2.05
C ARG A 283 8.32 -8.82 -0.91
N GLY A 284 9.05 -7.75 -1.25
CA GLY A 284 9.57 -6.76 -0.32
C GLY A 284 8.47 -6.13 0.53
N LEU A 285 7.36 -5.71 -0.09
CA LEU A 285 6.19 -5.19 0.63
C LEU A 285 5.57 -6.21 1.58
N GLY A 286 5.51 -7.49 1.18
CA GLY A 286 5.09 -8.59 2.04
C GLY A 286 5.97 -8.73 3.29
N LEU A 287 7.28 -8.81 3.10
CA LEU A 287 8.27 -8.87 4.18
C LEU A 287 8.18 -7.65 5.11
N ALA A 288 8.15 -6.45 4.53
CA ALA A 288 8.07 -5.20 5.26
C ALA A 288 6.79 -5.14 6.10
N SER A 289 5.65 -5.50 5.51
CA SER A 289 4.35 -5.54 6.19
C SER A 289 4.34 -6.53 7.36
N MET A 290 4.95 -7.70 7.22
CA MET A 290 5.06 -8.66 8.33
C MET A 290 5.85 -8.09 9.51
N VAL A 291 6.99 -7.45 9.24
CA VAL A 291 7.80 -6.77 10.26
C VAL A 291 7.00 -5.64 10.91
N GLY A 292 6.36 -4.79 10.11
CA GLY A 292 5.56 -3.67 10.59
C GLY A 292 4.42 -4.10 11.51
N ILE A 293 3.62 -5.10 11.09
CA ILE A 293 2.51 -5.61 11.89
C ILE A 293 3.00 -6.27 13.19
N ALA A 294 4.14 -6.98 13.16
CA ALA A 294 4.74 -7.55 14.35
C ALA A 294 5.18 -6.47 15.35
N VAL A 295 5.85 -5.40 14.87
CA VAL A 295 6.24 -4.26 15.70
C VAL A 295 5.01 -3.54 16.25
N ALA A 296 4.00 -3.25 15.42
CA ALA A 296 2.75 -2.63 15.83
C ALA A 296 2.03 -3.45 16.93
N PHE A 297 1.97 -4.76 16.76
CA PHE A 297 1.42 -5.69 17.75
C PHE A 297 2.16 -5.59 19.09
N ILE A 298 3.50 -5.66 19.06
CA ILE A 298 4.33 -5.60 20.27
C ILE A 298 4.10 -4.27 21.00
N PHE A 299 4.11 -3.15 20.28
CA PHE A 299 3.93 -1.83 20.88
C PHE A 299 2.52 -1.65 21.44
N ALA A 300 1.49 -2.05 20.70
CA ALA A 300 0.10 -1.92 21.15
C ALA A 300 -0.22 -2.81 22.37
N VAL A 301 0.37 -4.01 22.45
CA VAL A 301 0.06 -4.98 23.52
C VAL A 301 0.98 -4.88 24.73
N PHE A 302 2.22 -4.42 24.55
CA PHE A 302 3.21 -4.38 25.63
C PHE A 302 3.64 -2.98 26.05
N VAL A 303 3.82 -2.05 25.12
CA VAL A 303 4.26 -0.69 25.44
C VAL A 303 3.08 0.16 25.88
N LEU A 304 2.02 0.23 25.06
CA LEU A 304 0.85 1.06 25.32
C LEU A 304 0.20 0.83 26.69
N PRO A 305 -0.10 -0.40 27.14
CA PRO A 305 -0.73 -0.61 28.45
C PRO A 305 0.16 -0.11 29.60
N GLY A 306 1.48 -0.27 29.50
CA GLY A 306 2.39 0.24 30.53
C GLY A 306 2.45 1.77 30.57
N ILE A 307 2.42 2.44 29.41
CA ILE A 307 2.35 3.90 29.33
C ILE A 307 1.01 4.42 29.89
N LEU A 308 -0.12 3.78 29.55
CA LEU A 308 -1.44 4.13 30.10
C LEU A 308 -1.46 4.04 31.64
N LEU A 309 -0.76 3.07 32.23
CA LEU A 309 -0.66 2.88 33.68
C LEU A 309 0.19 3.94 34.40
N LEU A 310 0.99 4.74 33.68
CA LEU A 310 1.66 5.92 34.25
C LEU A 310 0.64 7.00 34.64
N PHE A 311 -0.44 7.10 33.86
CA PHE A 311 -1.48 8.09 34.05
C PHE A 311 -2.67 7.56 34.87
N GLY A 312 -3.42 8.48 35.49
CA GLY A 312 -4.62 8.14 36.25
C GLY A 312 -5.87 8.08 35.37
N ARG A 313 -7.05 7.88 35.98
CA ARG A 313 -8.35 7.88 35.27
C ARG A 313 -8.67 9.21 34.56
N TRP A 314 -7.97 10.29 34.92
CA TRP A 314 -8.17 11.63 34.36
C TRP A 314 -7.91 11.72 32.85
N ILE A 315 -7.16 10.78 32.26
CA ILE A 315 -6.92 10.76 30.80
C ILE A 315 -8.21 10.59 29.99
N PHE A 316 -9.27 10.05 30.61
CA PHE A 316 -10.60 9.91 30.00
C PHE A 316 -11.49 11.15 30.21
N TRP A 317 -10.97 12.24 30.77
CA TRP A 317 -11.71 13.49 30.91
C TRP A 317 -12.20 13.98 29.54
N PRO A 318 -13.47 14.42 29.40
CA PRO A 318 -14.45 14.72 30.46
C PRO A 318 -15.32 13.52 30.91
N LYS A 319 -15.40 12.45 30.11
CA LYS A 319 -16.24 11.27 30.40
C LYS A 319 -15.44 10.18 31.11
N ILE A 320 -15.03 10.48 32.33
CA ILE A 320 -14.24 9.60 33.19
C ILE A 320 -15.09 8.37 33.59
N PRO A 321 -14.64 7.13 33.32
CA PRO A 321 -15.31 5.90 33.76
C PRO A 321 -15.43 5.84 35.29
N ARG A 322 -16.66 5.69 35.79
CA ARG A 322 -16.98 5.52 37.21
C ARG A 322 -17.52 4.12 37.47
N LEU A 323 -17.44 3.66 38.71
CA LEU A 323 -17.97 2.35 39.10
C LEU A 323 -19.49 2.32 38.90
N ASP A 324 -20.03 1.20 38.41
CA ASP A 324 -21.47 0.93 38.27
C ASP A 324 -22.28 1.82 37.30
N GLU A 325 -21.63 2.54 36.38
CA GLU A 325 -22.33 3.18 35.25
C GLU A 325 -22.51 2.19 34.09
N GLU A 326 -23.76 1.93 33.68
CA GLU A 326 -24.03 1.13 32.48
C GLU A 326 -23.79 1.94 31.20
N PRO A 327 -23.03 1.41 30.24
CA PRO A 327 -22.83 2.07 28.96
C PRO A 327 -24.12 2.15 28.12
N ASP A 328 -24.40 3.32 27.53
CA ASP A 328 -25.57 3.54 26.67
C ASP A 328 -25.33 3.01 25.25
N HIS A 329 -26.03 1.93 24.88
CA HIS A 329 -25.93 1.27 23.57
C HIS A 329 -27.14 1.53 22.64
N ARG A 330 -28.01 2.52 22.95
CA ARG A 330 -29.29 2.77 22.26
C ARG A 330 -29.27 2.72 20.73
N PHE A 331 -28.22 3.23 20.09
CA PHE A 331 -28.11 3.20 18.62
C PHE A 331 -27.93 1.77 18.10
N TRP A 332 -27.04 1.00 18.74
CA TRP A 332 -26.74 -0.37 18.34
C TRP A 332 -27.87 -1.32 18.72
N ASP A 333 -28.59 -1.06 19.81
CA ASP A 333 -29.80 -1.82 20.17
C ASP A 333 -30.88 -1.68 19.09
N ARG A 334 -31.03 -0.50 18.47
CA ARG A 334 -31.96 -0.29 17.36
C ARG A 334 -31.56 -1.06 16.11
N ILE A 335 -30.28 -1.04 15.75
CA ILE A 335 -29.76 -1.83 14.62
C ILE A 335 -29.97 -3.32 14.90
N GLY A 336 -29.66 -3.79 16.11
CA GLY A 336 -29.94 -5.16 16.54
C GLY A 336 -31.42 -5.53 16.44
N GLY A 337 -32.32 -4.63 16.83
CA GLY A 337 -33.76 -4.79 16.68
C GLY A 337 -34.22 -4.89 15.22
N LEU A 338 -33.62 -4.10 14.33
CA LEU A 338 -33.89 -4.18 12.88
C LEU A 338 -33.46 -5.54 12.32
N VAL A 339 -32.22 -5.96 12.60
CA VAL A 339 -31.68 -7.26 12.15
C VAL A 339 -32.50 -8.43 12.71
N ARG A 340 -32.94 -8.34 13.98
CA ARG A 340 -33.77 -9.37 14.62
C ARG A 340 -35.15 -9.50 13.98
N SER A 341 -35.80 -8.38 13.69
CA SER A 341 -37.17 -8.36 13.17
C SER A 341 -37.25 -8.71 11.69
N ARG A 342 -36.22 -8.36 10.89
CA ARG A 342 -36.20 -8.56 9.43
C ARG A 342 -34.83 -9.05 8.91
N PRO A 343 -34.37 -10.26 9.29
CA PRO A 343 -33.04 -10.73 8.90
C PRO A 343 -32.91 -10.98 7.38
N ALA A 344 -33.91 -11.59 6.73
CA ALA A 344 -33.83 -11.88 5.29
C ALA A 344 -33.84 -10.62 4.40
N PRO A 345 -34.72 -9.62 4.62
CA PRO A 345 -34.67 -8.37 3.88
C PRO A 345 -33.36 -7.60 4.07
N VAL A 346 -32.83 -7.54 5.30
CA VAL A 346 -31.55 -6.88 5.57
C VAL A 346 -30.42 -7.55 4.79
N ALA A 347 -30.34 -8.88 4.83
CA ALA A 347 -29.33 -9.62 4.06
C ALA A 347 -29.49 -9.39 2.55
N ALA A 348 -30.71 -9.43 2.02
CA ALA A 348 -30.98 -9.22 0.59
C ALA A 348 -30.57 -7.80 0.13
N VAL A 349 -30.93 -6.76 0.88
CA VAL A 349 -30.55 -5.38 0.54
C VAL A 349 -29.03 -5.19 0.59
N SER A 350 -28.35 -5.73 1.61
CA SER A 350 -26.90 -5.71 1.69
C SER A 350 -26.24 -6.40 0.50
N LEU A 351 -26.74 -7.57 0.09
CA LEU A 351 -26.23 -8.29 -1.07
C LEU A 351 -26.48 -7.56 -2.39
N VAL A 352 -27.65 -6.92 -2.56
CA VAL A 352 -27.96 -6.12 -3.75
C VAL A 352 -27.04 -4.89 -3.83
N LEU A 353 -26.81 -4.20 -2.71
CA LEU A 353 -25.91 -3.05 -2.66
C LEU A 353 -24.48 -3.45 -3.03
N LEU A 354 -23.97 -4.53 -2.43
CA LEU A 354 -22.63 -5.04 -2.74
C LEU A 354 -22.53 -5.55 -4.18
N GLY A 355 -23.54 -6.26 -4.68
CA GLY A 355 -23.58 -6.74 -6.06
C GLY A 355 -23.63 -5.62 -7.10
N ALA A 356 -24.37 -4.54 -6.83
CA ALA A 356 -24.38 -3.36 -7.68
C ALA A 356 -23.02 -2.65 -7.70
N ALA A 357 -22.37 -2.53 -6.52
CA ALA A 357 -21.02 -2.01 -6.38
C ALA A 357 -19.97 -2.87 -7.13
N SER A 358 -20.17 -4.19 -7.19
CA SER A 358 -19.29 -5.11 -7.94
C SER A 358 -19.36 -4.94 -9.46
N LEU A 359 -20.38 -4.28 -10.03
CA LEU A 359 -20.50 -4.12 -11.49
C LEU A 359 -19.34 -3.31 -12.08
N GLY A 360 -18.78 -2.35 -11.32
CA GLY A 360 -17.60 -1.60 -11.76
C GLY A 360 -16.37 -2.49 -11.96
N ALA A 361 -16.29 -3.64 -11.27
CA ALA A 361 -15.15 -4.55 -11.39
C ALA A 361 -15.04 -5.20 -12.78
N LEU A 362 -16.14 -5.25 -13.54
CA LEU A 362 -16.17 -5.75 -14.92
C LEU A 362 -15.56 -4.78 -15.92
N GLN A 363 -15.34 -3.52 -15.52
CA GLN A 363 -14.84 -2.44 -16.37
C GLN A 363 -13.37 -2.12 -16.10
N ILE A 364 -12.74 -2.80 -15.13
CA ILE A 364 -11.36 -2.50 -14.72
C ILE A 364 -10.40 -2.81 -15.86
N SER A 365 -9.58 -1.82 -16.22
CA SER A 365 -8.38 -1.99 -17.01
C SER A 365 -7.14 -1.61 -16.20
N THR A 366 -6.06 -2.36 -16.38
CA THR A 366 -4.78 -2.19 -15.68
C THR A 366 -3.65 -1.86 -16.66
N GLY A 367 -2.53 -1.37 -16.14
CA GLY A 367 -1.34 -1.04 -16.92
C GLY A 367 -1.26 0.46 -17.23
N LEU A 368 -0.63 1.20 -16.31
CA LEU A 368 -0.31 2.62 -16.50
C LEU A 368 0.92 2.77 -17.39
N SER A 369 0.87 3.73 -18.30
CA SER A 369 2.07 4.27 -18.95
C SER A 369 2.92 5.06 -17.95
N GLN A 370 4.16 5.40 -18.33
CA GLN A 370 5.06 6.20 -17.48
C GLN A 370 4.44 7.54 -17.06
N ALA A 371 3.76 8.22 -17.99
CA ALA A 371 3.13 9.51 -17.72
C ALA A 371 1.97 9.40 -16.71
N GLU A 372 1.21 8.32 -16.77
CA GLU A 372 0.03 8.10 -15.94
C GLU A 372 0.37 7.63 -14.51
N GLN A 373 1.64 7.37 -14.19
CA GLN A 373 2.05 7.02 -12.82
C GLN A 373 2.00 8.21 -11.86
N PHE A 374 2.13 9.42 -12.39
CA PHE A 374 2.17 10.66 -11.62
C PHE A 374 0.78 11.30 -11.53
N ILE A 375 0.43 11.85 -10.36
CA ILE A 375 -0.83 12.61 -10.21
C ILE A 375 -0.72 13.96 -10.93
N GLU A 376 0.44 14.60 -10.82
CA GLU A 376 0.79 15.82 -11.55
C GLU A 376 1.92 15.51 -12.51
N THR A 377 1.81 15.94 -13.78
CA THR A 377 2.80 15.64 -14.81
C THR A 377 4.13 16.36 -14.51
N PRO A 378 5.23 15.63 -14.25
CA PRO A 378 6.52 16.25 -13.99
C PRO A 378 7.17 16.76 -15.28
N GLU A 379 8.22 17.58 -15.14
CA GLU A 379 8.93 18.18 -16.28
C GLU A 379 9.43 17.12 -17.26
N SER A 380 10.03 16.04 -16.77
CA SER A 380 10.58 14.97 -17.63
C SER A 380 9.54 14.33 -18.54
N ILE A 381 8.33 14.10 -18.06
CA ILE A 381 7.23 13.53 -18.83
C ILE A 381 6.68 14.55 -19.84
N SER A 382 6.49 15.80 -19.42
CA SER A 382 6.04 16.85 -20.35
C SER A 382 7.05 17.09 -21.49
N ALA A 383 8.34 17.06 -21.16
CA ALA A 383 9.43 17.21 -22.12
C ALA A 383 9.59 15.98 -23.02
N ALA A 384 9.28 14.77 -22.54
CA ALA A 384 9.22 13.57 -23.37
C ALA A 384 8.15 13.69 -24.47
N ALA A 385 6.95 14.16 -24.11
CA ALA A 385 5.87 14.37 -25.08
C ALA A 385 6.24 15.42 -26.14
N VAL A 386 6.89 16.53 -25.73
CA VAL A 386 7.36 17.56 -26.68
C VAL A 386 8.51 17.04 -27.55
N LEU A 387 9.39 16.22 -27.00
CA LEU A 387 10.46 15.55 -27.76
C LEU A 387 9.86 14.70 -28.88
N GLU A 388 8.90 13.85 -28.56
CA GLU A 388 8.23 12.97 -29.54
C GLU A 388 7.44 13.76 -30.59
N GLU A 389 6.81 14.88 -30.21
CA GLU A 389 6.12 15.77 -31.15
C GLU A 389 7.10 16.44 -32.14
N LYS A 390 8.25 16.91 -31.64
CA LYS A 390 9.21 17.71 -32.42
C LYS A 390 10.26 16.88 -33.17
N PHE A 391 10.47 15.64 -32.72
CA PHE A 391 11.42 14.69 -33.29
C PHE A 391 10.75 13.30 -33.38
N PRO A 392 9.97 13.03 -34.44
CA PRO A 392 9.20 11.77 -34.56
C PRO A 392 10.06 10.50 -34.52
N ASP A 393 11.34 10.60 -34.89
CA ASP A 393 12.30 9.49 -34.86
C ASP A 393 13.07 9.39 -33.53
N GLN A 394 12.68 10.15 -32.49
CA GLN A 394 13.30 10.16 -31.18
C GLN A 394 12.25 9.87 -30.11
N GLN A 395 12.65 9.12 -29.08
CA GLN A 395 11.85 8.86 -27.90
C GLN A 395 12.71 9.16 -26.67
N ALA A 396 12.07 9.64 -25.60
CA ALA A 396 12.76 9.88 -24.34
C ALA A 396 13.25 8.57 -23.71
N THR A 397 12.46 7.50 -23.86
CA THR A 397 12.70 6.17 -23.31
C THR A 397 12.56 5.12 -24.42
N PRO A 398 13.52 5.04 -25.35
CA PRO A 398 13.47 4.13 -26.48
C PRO A 398 13.44 2.66 -26.01
N ALA A 399 12.85 1.78 -26.83
CA ALA A 399 12.99 0.35 -26.62
C ALA A 399 14.44 -0.08 -26.87
N ILE A 400 14.91 -1.07 -26.12
CA ILE A 400 16.26 -1.62 -26.26
C ILE A 400 16.13 -3.08 -26.64
N VAL A 401 16.68 -3.46 -27.79
CA VAL A 401 16.70 -4.85 -28.26
C VAL A 401 18.12 -5.40 -28.16
N ALA A 402 18.30 -6.45 -27.37
CA ALA A 402 19.56 -7.19 -27.31
C ALA A 402 19.47 -8.43 -28.20
N THR A 403 20.41 -8.60 -29.13
CA THR A 403 20.43 -9.73 -30.07
C THR A 403 21.85 -10.21 -30.35
N ARG A 404 21.99 -11.43 -30.86
CA ARG A 404 23.24 -11.96 -31.45
C ARG A 404 23.23 -11.97 -32.98
N GLN A 405 22.14 -11.50 -33.57
CA GLN A 405 21.86 -11.51 -35.01
C GLN A 405 21.36 -10.14 -35.45
N ALA A 406 22.14 -9.06 -35.25
CA ALA A 406 21.66 -7.71 -35.50
C ALA A 406 21.21 -7.47 -36.94
N GLN A 407 21.82 -8.10 -37.95
CA GLN A 407 21.44 -7.89 -39.35
C GLN A 407 19.99 -8.36 -39.63
N ASP A 408 19.67 -9.58 -39.26
CA ASP A 408 18.33 -10.15 -39.50
C ASP A 408 17.27 -9.44 -38.64
N VAL A 409 17.61 -9.15 -37.38
CA VAL A 409 16.73 -8.43 -36.45
C VAL A 409 16.47 -6.99 -36.90
N THR A 410 17.50 -6.27 -37.36
CA THR A 410 17.35 -4.91 -37.88
C THR A 410 16.43 -4.90 -39.10
N ALA A 411 16.63 -5.82 -40.05
CA ALA A 411 15.78 -5.90 -41.24
C ALA A 411 14.32 -6.20 -40.88
N ALA A 412 14.07 -7.08 -39.89
CA ALA A 412 12.72 -7.37 -39.41
C ALA A 412 12.07 -6.13 -38.77
N LEU A 413 12.79 -5.44 -37.89
CA LEU A 413 12.31 -4.24 -37.19
C LEU A 413 12.03 -3.07 -38.16
N GLU A 414 12.94 -2.80 -39.10
CA GLU A 414 12.73 -1.78 -40.13
C GLU A 414 11.54 -2.12 -41.03
N SER A 415 11.32 -3.41 -41.33
CA SER A 415 10.15 -3.84 -42.11
C SER A 415 8.82 -3.65 -41.38
N ALA A 416 8.86 -3.65 -40.04
CA ALA A 416 7.73 -3.30 -39.17
C ALA A 416 7.57 -1.79 -38.97
N GLY A 417 8.39 -0.96 -39.63
CA GLY A 417 8.34 0.50 -39.52
C GLY A 417 9.08 1.07 -38.31
N ALA A 418 9.92 0.26 -37.65
CA ALA A 418 10.76 0.74 -36.55
C ALA A 418 11.99 1.49 -37.06
N THR A 419 12.38 2.53 -36.34
CA THR A 419 13.67 3.19 -36.52
C THR A 419 14.69 2.49 -35.62
N VAL A 420 15.71 1.89 -36.21
CA VAL A 420 16.74 1.12 -35.49
C VAL A 420 18.05 1.89 -35.48
N ARG A 421 18.65 2.03 -34.31
CA ARG A 421 19.98 2.64 -34.13
C ARG A 421 20.89 1.69 -33.36
N PRO A 422 21.97 1.18 -33.99
CA PRO A 422 22.97 0.38 -33.29
C PRO A 422 23.60 1.20 -32.16
N GLN A 423 23.75 0.59 -31.00
CA GLN A 423 24.54 1.10 -29.89
C GLN A 423 25.84 0.29 -29.81
N ASP A 424 26.70 0.66 -28.86
CA ASP A 424 27.84 -0.18 -28.53
C ASP A 424 27.35 -1.61 -28.19
N PRO A 425 28.18 -2.64 -28.32
CA PRO A 425 27.85 -3.99 -27.86
C PRO A 425 27.99 -4.11 -26.33
N ALA A 426 27.32 -5.10 -25.74
CA ALA A 426 27.45 -5.47 -24.33
C ALA A 426 27.83 -6.95 -24.23
N GLY A 427 29.14 -7.22 -24.08
CA GLY A 427 29.67 -8.57 -24.18
C GLY A 427 29.42 -9.18 -25.57
N ASP A 428 28.80 -10.37 -25.61
CA ASP A 428 28.44 -11.08 -26.85
C ASP A 428 27.12 -10.58 -27.48
N TRP A 429 26.48 -9.56 -26.91
CA TRP A 429 25.20 -9.02 -27.37
C TRP A 429 25.39 -7.73 -28.16
N GLU A 430 24.79 -7.68 -29.34
CA GLU A 430 24.57 -6.46 -30.11
C GLU A 430 23.33 -5.76 -29.57
N ILE A 431 23.46 -4.46 -29.26
CA ILE A 431 22.39 -3.65 -28.67
C ILE A 431 21.84 -2.71 -29.74
N LEU A 432 20.52 -2.73 -29.89
CA LEU A 432 19.78 -1.91 -30.83
C LEU A 432 18.81 -1.03 -30.05
N GLN A 433 18.90 0.29 -30.24
CA GLN A 433 17.89 1.23 -29.78
C GLN A 433 16.80 1.31 -30.85
N VAL A 434 15.55 1.10 -30.45
CA VAL A 434 14.42 0.98 -31.37
C VAL A 434 13.35 1.99 -30.97
N ALA A 435 12.86 2.76 -31.95
CA ALA A 435 11.76 3.70 -31.80
C ALA A 435 10.64 3.39 -32.81
N GLY A 436 9.41 3.75 -32.47
CA GLY A 436 8.22 3.54 -33.31
C GLY A 436 7.24 2.54 -32.68
N PRO A 437 7.31 1.23 -33.02
CA PRO A 437 6.38 0.22 -32.51
C PRO A 437 6.38 0.09 -30.99
N ASP A 438 5.23 -0.32 -30.42
CA ASP A 438 5.12 -0.61 -29.00
C ASP A 438 5.79 -1.95 -28.62
N THR A 439 5.98 -2.20 -27.32
CA THR A 439 6.65 -3.42 -26.83
C THR A 439 5.97 -4.71 -27.32
N GLU A 440 4.63 -4.72 -27.41
CA GLU A 440 3.88 -5.92 -27.84
C GLU A 440 4.15 -6.21 -29.32
N GLU A 441 4.10 -5.17 -30.16
CA GLU A 441 4.40 -5.26 -31.59
C GLU A 441 5.86 -5.66 -31.84
N LEU A 442 6.83 -5.08 -31.11
CA LEU A 442 8.23 -5.45 -31.19
C LEU A 442 8.45 -6.92 -30.86
N ARG A 443 7.85 -7.41 -29.77
CA ARG A 443 7.97 -8.82 -29.40
C ARG A 443 7.32 -9.74 -30.40
N SER A 444 6.13 -9.39 -30.91
CA SER A 444 5.45 -10.18 -31.94
C SER A 444 6.27 -10.28 -33.23
N THR A 445 6.95 -9.20 -33.62
CA THR A 445 7.82 -9.14 -34.80
C THR A 445 9.07 -10.01 -34.63
N LEU A 446 9.58 -10.07 -33.41
CA LEU A 446 10.80 -10.81 -33.06
C LEU A 446 10.53 -12.25 -32.58
N GLU A 447 9.27 -12.71 -32.63
CA GLU A 447 8.91 -14.08 -32.26
C GLU A 447 9.70 -15.10 -33.09
N GLY A 448 10.36 -16.04 -32.40
CA GLY A 448 11.18 -17.08 -33.02
C GLY A 448 12.63 -16.67 -33.30
N THR A 449 13.02 -15.42 -32.99
CA THR A 449 14.43 -15.00 -32.92
C THR A 449 14.97 -15.14 -31.49
N ASP A 450 16.30 -15.08 -31.33
CA ASP A 450 16.99 -15.04 -30.02
C ASP A 450 17.07 -13.61 -29.45
N ALA A 451 16.32 -12.65 -29.99
CA ALA A 451 16.34 -11.25 -29.58
C ALA A 451 15.46 -11.02 -28.34
N LEU A 452 15.93 -10.16 -27.44
CA LEU A 452 15.26 -9.79 -26.20
C LEU A 452 14.87 -8.30 -26.25
N VAL A 453 13.65 -7.96 -25.83
CA VAL A 453 13.14 -6.59 -25.80
C VAL A 453 13.08 -6.06 -24.37
N GLY A 454 13.77 -4.94 -24.13
CA GLY A 454 13.84 -4.20 -22.89
C GLY A 454 13.65 -2.70 -23.08
N GLY A 455 14.07 -1.92 -22.08
CA GLY A 455 13.70 -0.50 -21.95
C GLY A 455 12.54 -0.31 -20.98
N GLN A 456 12.23 0.96 -20.67
CA GLN A 456 11.31 1.31 -19.58
C GLN A 456 9.86 0.89 -19.85
N ASP A 457 9.38 1.08 -21.08
CA ASP A 457 8.02 0.63 -21.46
C ASP A 457 7.92 -0.91 -21.48
N ALA A 458 8.99 -1.61 -21.85
CA ALA A 458 9.04 -3.07 -21.77
C ALA A 458 9.01 -3.56 -20.32
N GLN A 459 9.66 -2.86 -19.39
CA GLN A 459 9.57 -3.17 -17.95
C GLN A 459 8.14 -2.98 -17.42
N LEU A 460 7.43 -1.93 -17.82
CA LEU A 460 6.03 -1.72 -17.42
C LEU A 460 5.10 -2.78 -18.01
N TYR A 461 5.32 -3.15 -19.28
CA TYR A 461 4.59 -4.24 -19.92
C TYR A 461 4.81 -5.58 -19.19
N ASP A 462 6.06 -5.92 -18.90
CA ASP A 462 6.41 -7.13 -18.14
C ASP A 462 5.90 -7.10 -16.71
N ALA A 463 5.88 -5.93 -16.07
CA ALA A 463 5.32 -5.76 -14.74
C ALA A 463 3.81 -6.01 -14.73
N GLU A 464 3.05 -5.53 -15.71
CA GLU A 464 1.62 -5.82 -15.83
C GLU A 464 1.36 -7.30 -16.11
N ALA A 465 2.11 -7.91 -17.04
CA ALA A 465 1.99 -9.34 -17.33
C ALA A 465 2.29 -10.21 -16.10
N SER A 466 3.36 -9.89 -15.37
CA SER A 466 3.75 -10.56 -14.12
C SER A 466 2.71 -10.34 -13.02
N ALA A 467 2.19 -9.12 -12.87
CA ALA A 467 1.14 -8.82 -11.91
C ALA A 467 -0.16 -9.57 -12.23
N ALA A 468 -0.52 -9.73 -13.50
CA ALA A 468 -1.67 -10.53 -13.91
C ALA A 468 -1.50 -12.00 -13.51
N ALA A 469 -0.32 -12.59 -13.75
CA ALA A 469 0.00 -13.93 -13.31
C ALA A 469 -0.07 -14.05 -11.77
N ASP A 470 0.53 -13.09 -11.05
CA ASP A 470 0.50 -13.03 -9.59
C ASP A 470 -0.93 -12.96 -9.05
N ARG A 471 -1.83 -12.17 -9.65
CA ARG A 471 -3.25 -12.10 -9.26
C ARG A 471 -3.93 -13.48 -9.37
N THR A 472 -3.66 -14.25 -10.43
CA THR A 472 -4.28 -15.58 -10.61
C THR A 472 -3.80 -16.61 -9.57
N LEU A 473 -2.57 -16.48 -9.08
CA LEU A 473 -1.99 -17.37 -8.08
C LEU A 473 -2.30 -16.93 -6.65
N ILE A 474 -2.06 -15.65 -6.33
CA ILE A 474 -2.09 -15.13 -4.96
C ILE A 474 -3.52 -14.98 -4.45
N PHE A 475 -4.49 -14.58 -5.29
CA PHE A 475 -5.89 -14.43 -4.86
C PHE A 475 -6.48 -15.70 -4.23
N PRO A 476 -6.44 -16.88 -4.89
CA PRO A 476 -6.95 -18.11 -4.30
C PRO A 476 -6.11 -18.59 -3.10
N VAL A 477 -4.78 -18.38 -3.12
CA VAL A 477 -3.91 -18.79 -2.02
C VAL A 477 -4.23 -18.03 -0.73
N ILE A 478 -4.35 -16.70 -0.80
CA ILE A 478 -4.74 -15.87 0.36
C ILE A 478 -6.09 -16.32 0.91
N LEU A 479 -7.08 -16.52 0.03
CA LEU A 479 -8.41 -16.95 0.40
C LEU A 479 -8.37 -18.30 1.15
N LEU A 480 -7.58 -19.25 0.63
CA LEU A 480 -7.41 -20.58 1.22
C LEU A 480 -6.70 -20.52 2.57
N VAL A 481 -5.58 -19.79 2.67
CA VAL A 481 -4.82 -19.63 3.91
C VAL A 481 -5.70 -19.03 5.00
N LEU A 482 -6.46 -17.99 4.67
CA LEU A 482 -7.33 -17.31 5.63
C LEU A 482 -8.57 -18.15 5.98
N LEU A 483 -9.13 -18.88 5.03
CA LEU A 483 -10.19 -19.84 5.29
C LEU A 483 -9.72 -20.90 6.30
N ILE A 484 -8.52 -21.48 6.11
CA ILE A 484 -7.93 -22.46 7.02
C ILE A 484 -7.69 -21.82 8.39
N ALA A 485 -7.10 -20.62 8.46
CA ALA A 485 -6.86 -19.92 9.72
C ALA A 485 -8.18 -19.69 10.50
N LEU A 486 -9.24 -19.27 9.80
CA LEU A 486 -10.57 -19.08 10.39
C LEU A 486 -11.21 -20.41 10.84
N MET A 487 -11.05 -21.49 10.07
CA MET A 487 -11.52 -22.82 10.49
C MET A 487 -10.85 -23.29 11.78
N VAL A 488 -9.53 -23.09 11.90
CA VAL A 488 -8.78 -23.42 13.11
C VAL A 488 -9.23 -22.57 14.29
N LEU A 489 -9.39 -21.26 14.09
CA LEU A 489 -9.75 -20.32 15.14
C LEU A 489 -11.19 -20.52 15.64
N LEU A 490 -12.15 -20.64 14.72
CA LEU A 490 -13.57 -20.76 15.05
C LEU A 490 -14.00 -22.19 15.37
N ARG A 491 -13.20 -23.20 15.00
CA ARG A 491 -13.54 -24.64 15.08
C ARG A 491 -14.89 -24.95 14.42
N SER A 492 -15.16 -24.28 13.31
CA SER A 492 -16.39 -24.38 12.51
C SER A 492 -16.03 -24.31 11.03
N VAL A 493 -16.87 -24.87 10.16
CA VAL A 493 -16.70 -24.80 8.70
C VAL A 493 -17.62 -23.74 8.09
N VAL A 494 -18.88 -23.67 8.54
CA VAL A 494 -19.89 -22.78 7.97
C VAL A 494 -19.55 -21.30 8.20
N ALA A 495 -19.15 -20.94 9.42
CA ALA A 495 -18.80 -19.57 9.76
C ALA A 495 -17.63 -19.02 8.92
N PRO A 496 -16.46 -19.70 8.84
CA PRO A 496 -15.37 -19.28 7.97
C PRO A 496 -15.76 -19.14 6.51
N VAL A 497 -16.47 -20.12 5.92
CA VAL A 497 -16.86 -20.05 4.50
C VAL A 497 -17.73 -18.82 4.22
N LEU A 498 -18.70 -18.53 5.08
CA LEU A 498 -19.55 -17.35 4.93
C LEU A 498 -18.76 -16.06 5.10
N MET A 499 -17.91 -15.97 6.13
CA MET A 499 -17.08 -14.79 6.37
C MET A 499 -16.15 -14.53 5.18
N THR A 500 -15.44 -15.55 4.71
CA THR A 500 -14.56 -15.49 3.53
C THR A 500 -15.34 -15.09 2.28
N ALA A 501 -16.54 -15.63 2.05
CA ALA A 501 -17.37 -15.25 0.91
C ALA A 501 -17.83 -13.77 0.99
N THR A 502 -18.22 -13.29 2.17
CA THR A 502 -18.60 -11.87 2.35
C THR A 502 -17.42 -10.92 2.19
N VAL A 503 -16.23 -11.32 2.63
CA VAL A 503 -15.00 -10.55 2.43
C VAL A 503 -14.65 -10.51 0.94
N LEU A 504 -14.73 -11.63 0.23
CA LEU A 504 -14.51 -11.66 -1.22
C LEU A 504 -15.50 -10.75 -1.96
N LEU A 505 -16.79 -10.82 -1.64
CA LEU A 505 -17.81 -9.96 -2.25
C LEU A 505 -17.52 -8.47 -2.01
N THR A 506 -17.07 -8.14 -0.80
CA THR A 506 -16.74 -6.75 -0.42
C THR A 506 -15.48 -6.26 -1.12
N ASN A 507 -14.50 -7.13 -1.33
CA ASN A 507 -13.31 -6.83 -2.13
C ASN A 507 -13.67 -6.49 -3.58
N VAL A 508 -14.49 -7.32 -4.22
CA VAL A 508 -14.94 -7.07 -5.60
C VAL A 508 -15.78 -5.78 -5.66
N ALA A 509 -16.65 -5.54 -4.68
CA ALA A 509 -17.39 -4.29 -4.56
C ALA A 509 -16.48 -3.07 -4.36
N ALA A 510 -15.42 -3.19 -3.56
CA ALA A 510 -14.45 -2.12 -3.32
C ALA A 510 -13.65 -1.79 -4.58
N LEU A 511 -13.20 -2.80 -5.31
CA LEU A 511 -12.52 -2.63 -6.61
C LEU A 511 -13.44 -1.96 -7.63
N GLY A 512 -14.71 -2.38 -7.70
CA GLY A 512 -15.67 -1.80 -8.65
C GLY A 512 -16.04 -0.34 -8.34
N LEU A 513 -16.29 -0.01 -7.08
CA LEU A 513 -16.51 1.39 -6.69
C LEU A 513 -15.24 2.23 -6.79
N GLY A 514 -14.09 1.66 -6.42
CA GLY A 514 -12.80 2.31 -6.55
C GLY A 514 -12.51 2.65 -8.02
N TRP A 515 -12.85 1.77 -8.95
CA TRP A 515 -12.74 2.01 -10.38
C TRP A 515 -13.55 3.23 -10.83
N TRP A 516 -14.84 3.30 -10.45
CA TRP A 516 -15.68 4.45 -10.79
C TRP A 516 -15.24 5.76 -10.12
N VAL A 517 -14.71 5.70 -8.91
CA VAL A 517 -14.16 6.90 -8.24
C VAL A 517 -12.89 7.36 -8.95
N SER A 518 -11.97 6.44 -9.27
CA SER A 518 -10.71 6.77 -9.94
C SER A 518 -10.94 7.32 -11.35
N THR A 519 -11.75 6.65 -12.17
CA THR A 519 -12.03 7.09 -13.54
C THR A 519 -12.97 8.28 -13.63
N GLY A 520 -14.02 8.30 -12.82
CA GLY A 520 -15.06 9.32 -12.89
C GLY A 520 -14.76 10.60 -12.11
N LEU A 521 -14.27 10.47 -10.87
CA LEU A 521 -14.06 11.62 -9.98
C LEU A 521 -12.64 12.21 -10.12
N LEU A 522 -11.64 11.35 -10.29
CA LEU A 522 -10.22 11.75 -10.29
C LEU A 522 -9.60 11.79 -11.70
N GLY A 523 -10.28 11.25 -12.71
CA GLY A 523 -9.83 11.29 -14.10
C GLY A 523 -8.68 10.32 -14.43
N PHE A 524 -8.40 9.33 -13.59
CA PHE A 524 -7.40 8.30 -13.90
C PHE A 524 -7.94 7.34 -14.96
N GLU A 525 -7.21 7.11 -16.04
CA GLU A 525 -7.69 6.27 -17.14
C GLU A 525 -7.68 4.77 -16.81
N ARG A 526 -6.69 4.32 -16.03
CA ARG A 526 -6.45 2.90 -15.72
C ARG A 526 -6.03 2.71 -14.27
N PHE A 527 -6.10 1.47 -13.80
CA PHE A 527 -5.44 1.07 -12.56
C PHE A 527 -3.98 0.73 -12.80
N ASP A 528 -3.14 1.03 -11.81
CA ASP A 528 -1.80 0.48 -11.73
C ASP A 528 -1.85 -1.06 -11.67
N ALA A 529 -0.79 -1.70 -12.18
CA ALA A 529 -0.65 -3.15 -12.16
C ALA A 529 -0.74 -3.75 -10.74
N SER A 530 -0.21 -3.05 -9.74
CA SER A 530 -0.16 -3.56 -8.38
C SER A 530 -1.43 -3.25 -7.59
N THR A 531 -2.22 -2.24 -8.00
CA THR A 531 -3.41 -1.76 -7.26
C THR A 531 -4.39 -2.89 -6.91
N PRO A 532 -4.87 -3.73 -7.85
CA PRO A 532 -5.81 -4.79 -7.52
C PRO A 532 -5.24 -5.81 -6.53
N LEU A 533 -3.95 -6.13 -6.67
CA LEU A 533 -3.28 -7.09 -5.80
C LEU A 533 -3.16 -6.54 -4.38
N TYR A 534 -2.62 -5.34 -4.23
CA TYR A 534 -2.42 -4.71 -2.92
C TYR A 534 -3.74 -4.46 -2.22
N ALA A 535 -4.73 -3.91 -2.93
CA ALA A 535 -6.05 -3.69 -2.39
C ALA A 535 -6.69 -5.00 -1.88
N TYR A 536 -6.64 -6.07 -2.68
CA TYR A 536 -7.17 -7.37 -2.27
C TYR A 536 -6.45 -7.91 -1.04
N VAL A 537 -5.12 -7.93 -1.02
CA VAL A 537 -4.35 -8.46 0.11
C VAL A 537 -4.67 -7.70 1.38
N PHE A 538 -4.64 -6.37 1.36
CA PHE A 538 -4.88 -5.56 2.55
C PHE A 538 -6.34 -5.62 3.01
N LEU A 539 -7.32 -5.58 2.10
CA LEU A 539 -8.74 -5.67 2.48
C LEU A 539 -9.10 -7.05 3.03
N VAL A 540 -8.58 -8.14 2.46
CA VAL A 540 -8.82 -9.48 3.01
C VAL A 540 -8.07 -9.65 4.33
N ALA A 541 -6.80 -9.25 4.41
CA ALA A 541 -6.00 -9.36 5.63
C ALA A 541 -6.59 -8.54 6.80
N LEU A 542 -6.91 -7.27 6.57
CA LEU A 542 -7.41 -6.36 7.61
C LEU A 542 -8.92 -6.50 7.86
N GLY A 543 -9.72 -6.87 6.85
CA GLY A 543 -11.17 -6.99 6.97
C GLY A 543 -11.62 -8.19 7.81
N ILE A 544 -10.81 -9.26 7.86
CA ILE A 544 -11.13 -10.45 8.64
C ILE A 544 -11.03 -10.20 10.15
N ASP A 545 -10.09 -9.38 10.59
CA ASP A 545 -9.77 -9.14 12.00
C ASP A 545 -10.98 -8.71 12.83
N TYR A 546 -11.78 -7.82 12.27
CA TYR A 546 -12.97 -7.34 12.94
C TYR A 546 -14.10 -8.38 12.94
N SER A 547 -14.13 -9.28 11.94
CA SER A 547 -15.12 -10.36 11.82
C SER A 547 -14.84 -11.42 12.87
N ILE A 548 -13.55 -11.68 13.10
CA ILE A 548 -13.09 -12.47 14.24
C ILE A 548 -13.55 -11.84 15.54
N PHE A 549 -13.41 -10.52 15.74
CA PHE A 549 -13.80 -9.87 17.00
C PHE A 549 -15.31 -10.02 17.29
N LEU A 550 -16.15 -9.68 16.32
CA LEU A 550 -17.62 -9.77 16.46
C LEU A 550 -18.06 -11.21 16.72
N ILE A 551 -17.54 -12.18 15.95
CA ILE A 551 -17.95 -13.59 16.03
C ILE A 551 -17.39 -14.27 17.28
N THR A 552 -16.16 -13.96 17.68
CA THR A 552 -15.59 -14.51 18.93
C THR A 552 -16.42 -14.05 20.12
N ARG A 553 -16.77 -12.75 20.18
CA ARG A 553 -17.64 -12.24 21.24
C ARG A 553 -19.06 -12.80 21.15
N ALA A 554 -19.60 -12.98 19.94
CA ALA A 554 -20.89 -13.63 19.74
C ALA A 554 -20.87 -15.09 20.23
N LYS A 555 -19.75 -15.81 20.04
CA LYS A 555 -19.56 -17.18 20.54
C LYS A 555 -19.54 -17.25 22.06
N GLU A 556 -18.91 -16.26 22.71
CA GLU A 556 -18.90 -16.12 24.17
C GLU A 556 -20.32 -15.93 24.71
N GLU A 557 -21.05 -14.96 24.15
CA GLU A 557 -22.43 -14.64 24.57
C GLU A 557 -23.42 -15.78 24.21
N ALA A 558 -23.17 -16.52 23.13
CA ALA A 558 -24.01 -17.64 22.71
C ALA A 558 -24.01 -18.81 23.72
N LYS A 559 -22.98 -18.95 24.55
CA LYS A 559 -22.93 -20.00 25.59
C LYS A 559 -24.01 -19.84 26.64
N THR A 560 -24.37 -18.60 26.96
CA THR A 560 -25.35 -18.24 28.01
C THR A 560 -26.71 -17.85 27.42
N HIS A 561 -26.73 -17.11 26.31
CA HIS A 561 -27.95 -16.54 25.74
C HIS A 561 -28.44 -17.24 24.46
N GLY A 562 -27.66 -18.19 23.91
CA GLY A 562 -27.92 -18.83 22.63
C GLY A 562 -27.47 -18.00 21.42
N THR A 563 -27.25 -18.65 20.28
CA THR A 563 -26.58 -18.03 19.11
C THR A 563 -27.25 -16.77 18.56
N LYS A 564 -28.58 -16.76 18.46
CA LYS A 564 -29.33 -15.62 17.93
C LYS A 564 -29.27 -14.39 18.83
N GLU A 565 -29.36 -14.57 20.14
CA GLU A 565 -29.28 -13.44 21.08
C GLU A 565 -27.81 -13.02 21.28
N GLY A 566 -26.89 -13.98 21.29
CA GLY A 566 -25.46 -13.73 21.47
C GLY A 566 -24.86 -12.82 20.40
N VAL A 567 -25.28 -12.96 19.13
CA VAL A 567 -24.80 -12.06 18.06
C VAL A 567 -25.32 -10.63 18.22
N LEU A 568 -26.55 -10.44 18.70
CA LEU A 568 -27.13 -9.10 18.91
C LEU A 568 -26.49 -8.40 20.11
N ARG A 569 -26.24 -9.14 21.19
CA ARG A 569 -25.50 -8.64 22.35
C ARG A 569 -24.06 -8.28 21.99
N SER A 570 -23.41 -9.12 21.19
CA SER A 570 -22.08 -8.81 20.63
C SER A 570 -22.11 -7.54 19.79
N LEU A 571 -23.06 -7.39 18.87
CA LEU A 571 -23.23 -6.18 18.05
C LEU A 571 -23.45 -4.92 18.90
N SER A 572 -24.27 -5.02 19.96
CA SER A 572 -24.59 -3.88 20.82
C SER A 572 -23.39 -3.42 21.64
N ALA A 573 -22.64 -4.37 22.21
CA ALA A 573 -21.45 -4.09 23.01
C ALA A 573 -20.26 -3.61 22.16
N THR A 574 -20.10 -4.14 20.94
CA THR A 574 -18.87 -3.95 20.16
C THR A 574 -19.03 -3.02 18.95
N GLY A 575 -20.25 -2.77 18.49
CA GLY A 575 -20.52 -2.04 17.25
C GLY A 575 -19.91 -0.64 17.21
N GLY A 576 -19.99 0.11 18.32
CA GLY A 576 -19.44 1.46 18.40
C GLY A 576 -17.92 1.50 18.27
N VAL A 577 -17.24 0.58 18.94
CA VAL A 577 -15.78 0.47 18.94
C VAL A 577 -15.29 -0.01 17.58
N ILE A 578 -15.91 -1.07 17.05
CA ILE A 578 -15.50 -1.61 15.74
C ILE A 578 -15.77 -0.60 14.62
N THR A 579 -16.89 0.11 14.65
CA THR A 579 -17.19 1.11 13.62
C THR A 579 -16.22 2.27 13.65
N SER A 580 -15.89 2.75 14.86
CA SER A 580 -14.89 3.82 15.02
C SER A 580 -13.51 3.37 14.55
N ALA A 581 -13.13 2.13 14.85
CA ALA A 581 -11.88 1.54 14.38
C ALA A 581 -11.84 1.36 12.86
N GLY A 582 -12.93 0.89 12.24
CA GLY A 582 -13.02 0.74 10.79
C GLY A 582 -12.96 2.08 10.06
N ILE A 583 -13.68 3.11 10.55
CA ILE A 583 -13.59 4.48 10.00
C ILE A 583 -12.17 5.03 10.13
N LEU A 584 -11.50 4.78 11.25
CA LEU A 584 -10.12 5.18 11.46
C LEU A 584 -9.17 4.50 10.48
N LEU A 585 -9.27 3.18 10.34
CA LEU A 585 -8.44 2.43 9.40
C LEU A 585 -8.66 2.91 7.96
N ALA A 586 -9.92 3.10 7.55
CA ALA A 586 -10.25 3.64 6.23
C ALA A 586 -9.59 5.01 6.02
N ALA A 587 -9.76 5.94 6.97
CA ALA A 587 -9.22 7.29 6.86
C ALA A 587 -7.67 7.34 6.83
N VAL A 588 -7.01 6.42 7.55
CA VAL A 588 -5.55 6.27 7.49
C VAL A 588 -5.11 5.83 6.09
N PHE A 589 -5.78 4.84 5.48
CA PHE A 589 -5.48 4.44 4.11
C PHE A 589 -5.78 5.53 3.07
N ALA A 590 -6.81 6.34 3.28
CA ALA A 590 -7.07 7.51 2.43
C ALA A 590 -5.92 8.53 2.44
N ALA A 591 -5.09 8.57 3.49
CA ALA A 591 -3.92 9.45 3.55
C ALA A 591 -2.85 9.10 2.50
N LEU A 592 -2.84 7.88 1.95
CA LEU A 592 -1.94 7.53 0.83
C LEU A 592 -2.17 8.41 -0.40
N GLY A 593 -3.39 8.93 -0.60
CA GLY A 593 -3.69 9.87 -1.68
C GLY A 593 -3.04 11.25 -1.55
N VAL A 594 -2.31 11.50 -0.46
CA VAL A 594 -1.47 12.70 -0.29
C VAL A 594 -0.15 12.56 -1.05
N LEU A 595 0.29 11.33 -1.31
CA LEU A 595 1.50 11.07 -2.08
C LEU A 595 1.19 11.27 -3.57
N PRO A 596 2.08 11.92 -4.35
CA PRO A 596 1.75 12.35 -5.70
C PRO A 596 1.92 11.23 -6.75
N LEU A 597 1.67 9.97 -6.36
CA LEU A 597 1.63 8.81 -7.25
C LEU A 597 0.24 8.20 -7.33
N VAL A 598 -0.17 7.86 -8.54
CA VAL A 598 -1.48 7.30 -8.85
C VAL A 598 -1.70 5.95 -8.17
N VAL A 599 -0.70 5.06 -8.16
CA VAL A 599 -0.80 3.74 -7.49
C VAL A 599 -1.14 3.87 -6.00
N LEU A 600 -0.52 4.81 -5.30
CA LEU A 600 -0.73 5.02 -3.86
C LEU A 600 -2.11 5.60 -3.57
N ALA A 601 -2.54 6.58 -4.39
CA ALA A 601 -3.89 7.12 -4.33
C ALA A 601 -4.96 6.04 -4.59
N GLN A 602 -4.78 5.23 -5.63
CA GLN A 602 -5.71 4.16 -5.99
C GLN A 602 -5.83 3.10 -4.90
N VAL A 603 -4.69 2.62 -4.36
CA VAL A 603 -4.67 1.69 -3.22
C VAL A 603 -5.40 2.30 -2.02
N GLY A 604 -5.13 3.57 -1.70
CA GLY A 604 -5.81 4.29 -0.62
C GLY A 604 -7.32 4.38 -0.80
N ILE A 605 -7.79 4.70 -2.00
CA ILE A 605 -9.22 4.81 -2.34
C ILE A 605 -9.92 3.47 -2.24
N VAL A 606 -9.38 2.43 -2.87
CA VAL A 606 -10.01 1.10 -2.88
C VAL A 606 -10.09 0.54 -1.46
N ILE A 607 -9.01 0.66 -0.67
CA ILE A 607 -8.99 0.19 0.72
C ILE A 607 -9.94 1.02 1.58
N PHE A 608 -9.97 2.35 1.42
CA PHE A 608 -10.92 3.23 2.12
C PHE A 608 -12.37 2.76 1.91
N ILE A 609 -12.77 2.55 0.65
CA ILE A 609 -14.12 2.10 0.30
C ILE A 609 -14.37 0.70 0.87
N GLY A 610 -13.45 -0.24 0.67
CA GLY A 610 -13.63 -1.62 1.10
C GLY A 610 -13.75 -1.78 2.62
N VAL A 611 -12.93 -1.05 3.39
CA VAL A 611 -13.02 -1.06 4.86
C VAL A 611 -14.34 -0.47 5.34
N LEU A 612 -14.84 0.60 4.70
CA LEU A 612 -16.15 1.17 5.05
C LEU A 612 -17.30 0.24 4.70
N LEU A 613 -17.28 -0.39 3.52
CA LEU A 613 -18.29 -1.38 3.13
C LEU A 613 -18.31 -2.57 4.08
N ASP A 614 -17.14 -3.10 4.42
CA ASP A 614 -17.02 -4.21 5.37
C ASP A 614 -17.56 -3.82 6.75
N THR A 615 -17.15 -2.66 7.26
CA THR A 615 -17.53 -2.20 8.61
C THR A 615 -19.01 -1.86 8.71
N LEU A 616 -19.55 -1.10 7.76
CA LEU A 616 -20.89 -0.53 7.83
C LEU A 616 -21.96 -1.46 7.24
N VAL A 617 -21.64 -2.21 6.18
CA VAL A 617 -22.61 -3.07 5.49
C VAL A 617 -22.45 -4.52 5.94
N VAL A 618 -21.26 -5.10 5.79
CA VAL A 618 -21.08 -6.54 6.03
C VAL A 618 -21.21 -6.87 7.51
N ARG A 619 -20.41 -6.21 8.33
CA ARG A 619 -20.27 -6.52 9.75
C ARG A 619 -21.48 -6.12 10.58
N THR A 620 -22.00 -4.94 10.30
CA THR A 620 -23.09 -4.37 11.08
C THR A 620 -24.44 -4.98 10.69
N LEU A 621 -24.62 -5.38 9.43
CA LEU A 621 -25.91 -5.83 8.90
C LEU A 621 -25.86 -7.27 8.39
N LEU A 622 -25.01 -7.57 7.40
CA LEU A 622 -25.05 -8.85 6.69
C LEU A 622 -24.68 -10.05 7.58
N ILE A 623 -23.56 -10.00 8.30
CA ILE A 623 -23.11 -11.09 9.17
C ILE A 623 -24.13 -11.38 10.28
N PRO A 624 -24.59 -10.39 11.08
CA PRO A 624 -25.66 -10.60 12.06
C PRO A 624 -26.93 -11.17 11.44
N ALA A 625 -27.36 -10.70 10.27
CA ALA A 625 -28.53 -11.21 9.58
C ALA A 625 -28.35 -12.69 9.16
N LEU A 626 -27.20 -13.07 8.62
CA LEU A 626 -26.88 -14.46 8.27
C LEU A 626 -26.89 -15.37 9.49
N VAL A 627 -26.34 -14.90 10.63
CA VAL A 627 -26.40 -15.65 11.90
C VAL A 627 -27.85 -15.81 12.39
N GLN A 628 -28.71 -14.79 12.25
CA GLN A 628 -30.13 -14.90 12.59
C GLN A 628 -30.87 -15.93 11.74
N LEU A 629 -30.53 -16.03 10.45
CA LEU A 629 -31.12 -17.00 9.51
C LEU A 629 -30.64 -18.43 9.78
N LEU A 630 -29.34 -18.62 10.00
CA LEU A 630 -28.73 -19.95 10.16
C LEU A 630 -28.87 -20.51 11.58
N GLY A 631 -28.93 -19.64 12.59
CA GLY A 631 -28.98 -20.05 14.00
C GLY A 631 -27.78 -20.94 14.38
N GLU A 632 -28.03 -22.03 15.10
CA GLU A 632 -26.99 -22.93 15.60
C GLU A 632 -26.18 -23.62 14.47
N LYS A 633 -26.71 -23.70 13.25
CA LYS A 633 -25.99 -24.26 12.09
C LYS A 633 -24.74 -23.46 11.73
N PHE A 634 -24.70 -22.17 12.11
CA PHE A 634 -23.54 -21.30 11.90
C PHE A 634 -22.26 -21.86 12.54
N TRP A 635 -22.38 -22.61 13.64
CA TRP A 635 -21.24 -23.17 14.39
C TRP A 635 -20.88 -24.60 14.01
N TRP A 636 -21.53 -25.17 12.99
CA TRP A 636 -21.27 -26.55 12.60
C TRP A 636 -19.82 -26.72 12.11
N PRO A 637 -19.09 -27.80 12.47
CA PRO A 637 -19.49 -28.93 13.33
C PRO A 637 -19.22 -28.75 14.84
N GLY A 638 -18.43 -27.76 15.27
CA GLY A 638 -17.97 -27.63 16.66
C GLY A 638 -19.05 -27.33 17.69
N GLY A 639 -20.16 -26.70 17.27
CA GLY A 639 -21.29 -26.33 18.13
C GLY A 639 -20.93 -25.34 19.24
N VAL A 640 -21.95 -24.80 19.92
CA VAL A 640 -21.76 -24.01 21.16
C VAL A 640 -22.35 -24.83 22.31
N LYS A 641 -21.49 -25.35 23.20
CA LYS A 641 -21.95 -26.00 24.43
C LYS A 641 -22.52 -24.92 25.35
N ARG A 642 -23.81 -25.03 25.66
CA ARG A 642 -24.48 -24.12 26.61
C ARG A 642 -23.99 -24.41 28.02
N GLU A 643 -23.58 -23.38 28.74
CA GLU A 643 -23.37 -23.47 30.18
C GLU A 643 -24.76 -23.31 30.83
N ALA A 644 -25.16 -24.27 31.66
CA ALA A 644 -26.43 -24.19 32.37
C ALA A 644 -26.36 -22.95 33.28
N VAL A 645 -27.24 -21.97 33.02
CA VAL A 645 -27.41 -20.82 33.90
C VAL A 645 -28.01 -21.36 35.19
N ASP A 646 -27.17 -21.50 36.21
CA ASP A 646 -27.61 -21.82 37.57
C ASP A 646 -28.29 -20.56 38.10
N VAL A 647 -29.61 -20.48 37.93
CA VAL A 647 -30.43 -19.41 38.48
C VAL A 647 -30.41 -19.57 40.00
N ARG A 648 -29.56 -18.80 40.68
CA ARG A 648 -29.59 -18.61 42.13
C ARG A 648 -30.23 -17.28 42.48
#